data_AF-A0A6I3QF85-F1
#
_entry.id   AF-A0A6I3QF85-F1
#
_cell.length_a   1.000
_cell.length_b   1.000
_cell.length_c   1.000
_cell.angle_alpha   90.00
_cell.angle_beta   90.00
_cell.angle_gamma   90.00
#
_symmetry.space_group_name_H-M   'P 1'
#
loop_
_entity.id
_entity.type
_entity.pdbx_description
1 polymer ?
#
loop_
_entity_poly.entity_id
_entity_poly.type
_entity_poly.pdbx_seq_one_letter_code
_entity_poly.pdbx_strand_id
1 'polypeptide(L)'
;MEIMKKKIVALLLVLAMALSLTPILAFAEEHDNQVHVIVENSTFTPDTAADVGAEWNEKFWHGVLVDTWVELTPEATMMSSVVDALASSGYEQTGAENNYISSINGLAEFDGGGASGWMGTLNDWFTNEGFGAYTVAAGTLAAGDEIHIMYTCSYGDDLGGSWANSDSTVKALQFSAGTLEPAFDKNTHAYTLSIPQDVNGVLVTPTASNKNYQVRTRVGDTVYKRTQNVPVENGTEIIIECNWPGSASMNPEGETNTYTITVQKEQVSSQPQDVSAILNEAMAQMATNVSQPQFGSIGGEWAVIGLARGEYMALDNPYFTQYYDRIVQTVNETASSVGMDGVLHKNKSTENSRLILALSAIGKTSEKVGEWNLLKPFNNNFSWVTRQGINGPIFALLALDSHDYQIEDTGFRQQCIDYILGKQLADGGWALSGSTADPDMTAMALQSLAPYCEQPSVKTAVEKAVDTLSGIQKDSGGYASWGTENSESIAQVIVACTALGINPDTDPRFVKGENSAVDALLSFYDSGAKMFCHTKGDGGNQMATEQGVYALVAYNRLLQGKSSLYDMKDVPFTDESGQQKISATVGMPKEISNIVGTEFNAVVNIDGWDNQAGYRLMDCVIDIPQGVSVTKVEMSSRISGGQVSYHLEEETGKLRIVYFDPENAGTLAMSGEDFPAEFFTIGLKLDKKLDEKALKIAVSGMSLKTSSDQTEEDAMIIIDTSNAQGEIDLVKELSFTSAVLYTGDGVDLIPENRMAVSVSVANLEENAKLIYQDGTYEYTFLYNAEISDKSGVKSYVALVDAAIPLENFVKEENFTVDTETPSETFQFGDTNSDSVINAQDALAAVSSWIRKTESPVDAEILKMNVNADARINTFDALGIVDNFVNGIEFSAVNKAVMVAKTAK
;
A
#
# COMPACT_ATOMS: atom_id res chain seq x y z
N MET A 1 18.08 -35.05 39.92
CA MET A 1 17.72 -36.06 38.90
C MET A 1 16.20 -36.19 38.73
N GLU A 2 15.40 -36.21 39.82
CA GLU A 2 13.92 -36.18 39.73
C GLU A 2 13.33 -34.89 39.15
N ILE A 3 13.90 -33.72 39.46
CA ILE A 3 13.44 -32.43 38.90
C ILE A 3 13.69 -32.35 37.39
N MET A 4 14.77 -32.97 36.91
CA MET A 4 15.12 -33.04 35.49
C MET A 4 14.22 -34.04 34.75
N LYS A 5 13.84 -35.17 35.38
CA LYS A 5 12.82 -36.10 34.85
C LYS A 5 11.43 -35.48 34.79
N LYS A 6 11.01 -34.70 35.80
CA LYS A 6 9.72 -33.98 35.78
C LYS A 6 9.67 -32.87 34.73
N LYS A 7 10.80 -32.15 34.51
CA LYS A 7 10.90 -31.17 33.43
C LYS A 7 10.92 -31.80 32.04
N ILE A 8 11.57 -32.94 31.85
CA ILE A 8 11.58 -33.65 30.56
C ILE A 8 10.21 -34.30 30.27
N VAL A 9 9.52 -34.81 31.29
CA VAL A 9 8.14 -35.35 31.13
C VAL A 9 7.14 -34.22 30.88
N ALA A 10 7.27 -33.06 31.52
CA ALA A 10 6.47 -31.88 31.21
C ALA A 10 6.77 -31.31 29.80
N LEU A 11 8.05 -31.30 29.38
CA LEU A 11 8.44 -30.89 28.03
C LEU A 11 7.92 -31.87 26.96
N LEU A 12 7.93 -33.18 27.24
CA LEU A 12 7.39 -34.21 26.34
C LEU A 12 5.85 -34.21 26.31
N LEU A 13 5.17 -33.84 27.39
CA LEU A 13 3.71 -33.65 27.41
C LEU A 13 3.30 -32.38 26.65
N VAL A 14 4.06 -31.29 26.79
CA VAL A 14 3.85 -30.06 26.00
C VAL A 14 4.21 -30.28 24.52
N LEU A 15 5.24 -31.06 24.22
CA LEU A 15 5.60 -31.43 22.84
C LEU A 15 4.61 -32.44 22.25
N ALA A 16 4.01 -33.34 23.03
CA ALA A 16 2.95 -34.24 22.59
C ALA A 16 1.60 -33.52 22.39
N MET A 17 1.30 -32.49 23.17
CA MET A 17 0.16 -31.59 22.96
C MET A 17 0.38 -30.64 21.75
N ALA A 18 1.62 -30.23 21.48
CA ALA A 18 1.97 -29.44 20.29
C ALA A 18 2.07 -30.30 19.01
N LEU A 19 2.42 -31.58 19.12
CA LEU A 19 2.44 -32.53 17.99
C LEU A 19 1.06 -33.13 17.66
N SER A 20 0.04 -32.93 18.50
CA SER A 20 -1.37 -33.21 18.16
C SER A 20 -2.07 -32.04 17.45
N LEU A 21 -1.37 -30.92 17.23
CA LEU A 21 -1.85 -29.71 16.57
C LEU A 21 -1.17 -29.49 15.21
N THR A 22 -0.76 -30.55 14.51
CA THR A 22 -0.54 -30.43 13.07
C THR A 22 -1.90 -30.35 12.40
N PRO A 23 -2.30 -29.23 11.78
CA PRO A 23 -3.47 -29.23 10.91
C PRO A 23 -3.12 -30.18 9.79
N ILE A 24 -3.77 -31.35 9.77
CA ILE A 24 -3.83 -32.14 8.56
C ILE A 24 -4.61 -31.24 7.60
N LEU A 25 -3.93 -30.69 6.59
CA LEU A 25 -4.58 -30.17 5.40
C LEU A 25 -5.26 -31.35 4.71
N ALA A 26 -6.39 -31.77 5.26
CA ALA A 26 -7.35 -32.61 4.59
C ALA A 26 -8.18 -31.66 3.73
N PHE A 27 -7.99 -31.72 2.42
CA PHE A 27 -9.01 -31.24 1.51
C PHE A 27 -10.30 -32.00 1.88
N ALA A 28 -11.30 -31.28 2.38
CA ALA A 28 -12.62 -31.86 2.59
C ALA A 28 -13.13 -32.36 1.23
N GLU A 29 -13.45 -33.65 1.13
CA GLU A 29 -14.25 -34.16 0.01
C GLU A 29 -15.62 -33.46 0.05
N GLU A 30 -16.11 -33.00 -1.09
CA GLU A 30 -17.47 -32.43 -1.19
C GLU A 30 -18.49 -33.57 -1.05
N HIS A 31 -19.13 -33.64 0.11
CA HIS A 31 -20.15 -34.65 0.45
C HIS A 31 -21.57 -34.13 0.19
N ASP A 32 -21.80 -33.60 -1.02
CA ASP A 32 -23.00 -32.81 -1.38
C ASP A 32 -24.34 -33.53 -1.19
N ASN A 33 -24.34 -34.87 -1.09
CA ASN A 33 -25.53 -35.70 -0.89
C ASN A 33 -25.34 -36.78 0.20
N GLN A 34 -24.39 -36.60 1.12
CA GLN A 34 -24.08 -37.63 2.13
C GLN A 34 -24.18 -37.08 3.56
N VAL A 35 -24.40 -37.97 4.52
CA VAL A 35 -24.29 -37.70 5.96
C VAL A 35 -23.12 -38.47 6.53
N HIS A 36 -22.47 -37.88 7.53
CA HIS A 36 -21.35 -38.50 8.21
C HIS A 36 -21.88 -39.30 9.40
N VAL A 37 -21.66 -40.61 9.41
CA VAL A 37 -22.13 -41.51 10.47
C VAL A 37 -20.94 -42.05 11.24
N ILE A 38 -20.95 -41.79 12.54
CA ILE A 38 -19.99 -42.29 13.51
C ILE A 38 -20.72 -43.19 14.50
N VAL A 39 -20.20 -44.39 14.74
CA VAL A 39 -20.70 -45.32 15.77
C VAL A 39 -19.55 -45.68 16.69
N GLU A 40 -19.67 -45.39 17.99
CA GLU A 40 -18.60 -45.64 18.95
C GLU A 40 -19.09 -46.11 20.32
N ASN A 41 -18.17 -46.70 21.08
CA ASN A 41 -18.31 -46.93 22.50
C ASN A 41 -17.04 -46.44 23.21
N SER A 42 -17.11 -45.25 23.79
CA SER A 42 -16.02 -44.63 24.54
C SER A 42 -16.19 -44.73 26.07
N THR A 43 -17.38 -45.09 26.55
CA THR A 43 -17.76 -45.05 27.98
C THR A 43 -17.67 -46.42 28.66
N PHE A 44 -18.04 -47.50 27.96
CA PHE A 44 -18.02 -48.85 28.49
C PHE A 44 -16.74 -49.56 28.06
N THR A 45 -15.81 -49.71 29.00
CA THR A 45 -14.47 -50.25 28.79
C THR A 45 -14.21 -51.41 29.76
N PRO A 46 -13.17 -52.22 29.55
CA PRO A 46 -12.78 -53.25 30.51
C PRO A 46 -12.59 -52.69 31.93
N ASP A 47 -12.08 -51.47 32.04
CA ASP A 47 -11.81 -50.81 33.32
C ASP A 47 -13.09 -50.27 33.98
N THR A 48 -13.99 -49.68 33.18
CA THR A 48 -15.23 -49.05 33.69
C THR A 48 -16.37 -50.04 33.92
N ALA A 49 -16.28 -51.28 33.40
CA ALA A 49 -17.32 -52.28 33.56
C ALA A 49 -17.63 -52.60 35.03
N ALA A 50 -16.61 -52.69 35.87
CA ALA A 50 -16.77 -52.96 37.29
C ALA A 50 -17.47 -51.81 38.04
N ASP A 51 -17.22 -50.56 37.64
CA ASP A 51 -17.77 -49.37 38.29
C ASP A 51 -19.29 -49.27 38.13
N VAL A 52 -19.83 -49.87 37.06
CA VAL A 52 -21.26 -49.93 36.75
C VAL A 52 -21.89 -51.28 37.13
N GLY A 53 -21.14 -52.15 37.81
CA GLY A 53 -21.60 -53.46 38.27
C GLY A 53 -21.78 -54.49 37.17
N ALA A 54 -21.10 -54.33 36.03
CA ALA A 54 -21.12 -55.24 34.89
C ALA A 54 -19.84 -56.10 34.83
N GLU A 55 -19.92 -57.28 34.21
CA GLU A 55 -18.76 -58.11 33.90
C GLU A 55 -18.37 -57.92 32.43
N TRP A 56 -17.09 -57.62 32.17
CA TRP A 56 -16.59 -57.50 30.80
C TRP A 56 -16.57 -58.86 30.08
N ASN A 57 -17.11 -58.89 28.86
CA ASN A 57 -17.17 -60.05 27.98
C ASN A 57 -16.38 -59.79 26.69
N GLU A 58 -15.76 -60.81 26.10
CA GLU A 58 -15.02 -60.71 24.84
C GLU A 58 -15.87 -60.27 23.64
N LYS A 59 -17.21 -60.39 23.73
CA LYS A 59 -18.13 -59.85 22.72
C LYS A 59 -18.20 -58.30 22.72
N PHE A 60 -17.77 -57.66 23.81
CA PHE A 60 -17.79 -56.21 23.94
C PHE A 60 -16.57 -55.58 23.26
N TRP A 61 -16.78 -54.37 22.79
CA TRP A 61 -15.80 -53.59 22.06
C TRP A 61 -15.81 -52.16 22.57
N HIS A 62 -14.68 -51.47 22.46
CA HIS A 62 -14.54 -50.05 22.79
C HIS A 62 -13.76 -49.34 21.67
N GLY A 63 -13.98 -48.04 21.51
CA GLY A 63 -13.46 -47.23 20.41
C GLY A 63 -14.51 -46.95 19.33
N VAL A 64 -14.06 -46.49 18.16
CA VAL A 64 -14.90 -46.19 17.00
C VAL A 64 -15.06 -47.46 16.16
N LEU A 65 -16.31 -47.86 15.93
CA LEU A 65 -16.67 -49.02 15.11
C LEU A 65 -16.92 -48.63 13.66
N VAL A 66 -17.61 -47.50 13.45
CA VAL A 66 -17.91 -46.94 12.13
C VAL A 66 -17.59 -45.45 12.15
N ASP A 67 -16.98 -44.98 11.07
CA ASP A 67 -16.72 -43.58 10.75
C ASP A 67 -16.74 -43.48 9.23
N THR A 68 -17.89 -43.13 8.67
CA THR A 68 -18.09 -43.20 7.21
C THR A 68 -19.18 -42.27 6.71
N TRP A 69 -19.13 -41.94 5.42
CA TRP A 69 -20.13 -41.15 4.74
C TRP A 69 -21.18 -42.04 4.08
N VAL A 70 -22.46 -41.72 4.29
CA VAL A 70 -23.60 -42.48 3.79
C VAL A 70 -24.43 -41.60 2.87
N GLU A 71 -24.71 -42.10 1.67
CA GLU A 71 -25.59 -41.43 0.69
C GLU A 71 -27.01 -41.24 1.25
N LEU A 72 -27.55 -40.03 1.05
CA LEU A 72 -28.94 -39.72 1.37
C LEU A 72 -29.85 -40.00 0.18
N THR A 73 -30.91 -40.74 0.45
CA THR A 73 -32.08 -40.86 -0.44
C THR A 73 -33.20 -39.92 0.02
N PRO A 74 -34.17 -39.56 -0.83
CA PRO A 74 -35.31 -38.73 -0.41
C PRO A 74 -36.12 -39.32 0.76
N GLU A 75 -36.11 -40.65 0.91
CA GLU A 75 -36.77 -41.38 1.99
C GLU A 75 -35.84 -41.67 3.18
N ALA A 76 -34.57 -41.25 3.14
CA ALA A 76 -33.61 -41.52 4.18
C ALA A 76 -34.02 -40.88 5.51
N THR A 77 -33.72 -41.62 6.57
CA THR A 77 -33.88 -41.24 7.97
C THR A 77 -32.56 -41.39 8.69
N MET A 78 -32.36 -40.71 9.82
CA MET A 78 -31.15 -40.90 10.63
C MET A 78 -30.99 -42.37 11.03
N MET A 79 -32.09 -43.09 11.31
CA MET A 79 -32.06 -44.53 11.57
C MET A 79 -31.54 -45.34 10.37
N SER A 80 -32.09 -45.11 9.17
CA SER A 80 -31.67 -45.86 7.98
C SER A 80 -30.22 -45.57 7.62
N SER A 81 -29.76 -44.33 7.76
CA SER A 81 -28.36 -43.98 7.54
C SER A 81 -27.42 -44.72 8.49
N VAL A 82 -27.79 -44.87 9.77
CA VAL A 82 -27.01 -45.66 10.74
C VAL A 82 -27.01 -47.15 10.38
N VAL A 83 -28.16 -47.70 10.00
CA VAL A 83 -28.27 -49.10 9.57
C VAL A 83 -27.42 -49.36 8.32
N ASP A 84 -27.46 -48.46 7.34
CA ASP A 84 -26.69 -48.57 6.10
C ASP A 84 -25.19 -48.46 6.38
N ALA A 85 -24.77 -47.54 7.27
CA ALA A 85 -23.38 -47.41 7.70
C ALA A 85 -22.87 -48.73 8.31
N LEU A 86 -23.60 -49.27 9.30
CA LEU A 86 -23.24 -50.53 9.97
C LEU A 86 -23.21 -51.71 8.99
N ALA A 87 -24.23 -51.86 8.15
CA ALA A 87 -24.32 -52.93 7.18
C ALA A 87 -23.18 -52.87 6.14
N SER A 88 -22.85 -51.66 5.66
CA SER A 88 -21.75 -51.45 4.71
C SER A 88 -20.38 -51.77 5.31
N SER A 89 -20.22 -51.57 6.62
CA SER A 89 -19.03 -51.94 7.39
C SER A 89 -19.04 -53.40 7.89
N GLY A 90 -20.09 -54.17 7.60
CA GLY A 90 -20.21 -55.58 7.95
C GLY A 90 -20.57 -55.84 9.42
N TYR A 91 -21.17 -54.86 10.11
CA TYR A 91 -21.61 -54.97 11.49
C TYR A 91 -23.12 -55.17 11.60
N GLU A 92 -23.53 -55.95 12.60
CA GLU A 92 -24.94 -56.22 12.87
C GLU A 92 -25.50 -55.26 13.92
N GLN A 93 -26.78 -54.90 13.76
CA GLN A 93 -27.57 -54.20 14.77
C GLN A 93 -28.89 -54.94 15.03
N THR A 94 -29.46 -54.74 16.22
CA THR A 94 -30.80 -55.21 16.57
C THR A 94 -31.66 -54.05 17.05
N GLY A 95 -32.94 -54.05 16.67
CA GLY A 95 -33.95 -53.16 17.22
C GLY A 95 -34.31 -51.96 16.34
N ALA A 96 -33.52 -51.61 15.32
CA ALA A 96 -33.77 -50.44 14.47
C ALA A 96 -35.19 -50.39 13.88
N GLU A 97 -35.83 -51.54 13.61
CA GLU A 97 -37.21 -51.65 13.16
C GLU A 97 -38.25 -51.10 14.15
N ASN A 98 -37.88 -50.99 15.42
CA ASN A 98 -38.69 -50.42 16.51
C ASN A 98 -38.31 -48.95 16.79
N ASN A 99 -37.56 -48.31 15.91
CA ASN A 99 -37.08 -46.93 16.04
C ASN A 99 -36.11 -46.69 17.21
N TYR A 100 -35.45 -47.74 17.69
CA TYR A 100 -34.40 -47.68 18.72
C TYR A 100 -33.44 -48.86 18.56
N ILE A 101 -32.14 -48.62 18.54
CA ILE A 101 -31.13 -49.68 18.43
C ILE A 101 -30.85 -50.26 19.81
N SER A 102 -31.25 -51.49 20.05
CA SER A 102 -31.04 -52.19 21.33
C SER A 102 -29.70 -52.92 21.39
N SER A 103 -29.03 -53.18 20.25
CA SER A 103 -27.67 -53.72 20.25
C SER A 103 -26.90 -53.40 18.98
N ILE A 104 -25.59 -53.18 19.11
CA ILE A 104 -24.65 -53.04 17.98
C ILE A 104 -23.46 -53.98 18.22
N ASN A 105 -23.24 -54.88 17.27
CA ASN A 105 -22.09 -55.77 17.21
C ASN A 105 -21.78 -56.47 18.55
N GLY A 106 -22.81 -57.04 19.19
CA GLY A 106 -22.69 -57.82 20.43
C GLY A 106 -22.82 -57.03 21.74
N LEU A 107 -22.77 -55.69 21.70
CA LEU A 107 -23.01 -54.82 22.84
C LEU A 107 -24.47 -54.36 22.84
N ALA A 108 -25.25 -54.82 23.82
CA ALA A 108 -26.67 -54.53 23.94
C ALA A 108 -26.95 -53.49 25.03
N GLU A 109 -28.12 -52.87 24.97
CA GLU A 109 -28.63 -52.10 26.10
C GLU A 109 -28.63 -52.94 27.39
N PHE A 110 -28.42 -52.27 28.51
CA PHE A 110 -28.27 -52.87 29.83
C PHE A 110 -27.00 -53.72 30.06
N ASP A 111 -26.18 -54.01 29.05
CA ASP A 111 -24.90 -54.73 29.24
C ASP A 111 -23.91 -53.92 30.11
N GLY A 112 -24.04 -52.59 30.14
CA GLY A 112 -23.26 -51.67 30.98
C GLY A 112 -23.99 -51.24 32.25
N GLY A 113 -24.99 -52.02 32.70
CA GLY A 113 -25.82 -51.71 33.88
C GLY A 113 -27.19 -51.11 33.53
N GLY A 114 -28.05 -50.94 34.54
CA GLY A 114 -29.47 -50.58 34.34
C GLY A 114 -29.75 -49.21 33.71
N ALA A 115 -28.74 -48.35 33.60
CA ALA A 115 -28.80 -47.03 32.96
C ALA A 115 -28.08 -46.99 31.60
N SER A 116 -27.64 -48.14 31.09
CA SER A 116 -26.87 -48.23 29.85
C SER A 116 -27.71 -48.51 28.61
N GLY A 117 -27.29 -47.97 27.47
CA GLY A 117 -28.00 -48.07 26.21
C GLY A 117 -27.34 -47.26 25.10
N TRP A 118 -27.94 -47.29 23.91
CA TRP A 118 -27.47 -46.54 22.74
C TRP A 118 -28.18 -45.19 22.64
N MET A 119 -27.41 -44.12 22.52
CA MET A 119 -27.91 -42.76 22.32
C MET A 119 -27.33 -42.16 21.04
N GLY A 120 -28.05 -41.22 20.45
CA GLY A 120 -27.67 -40.64 19.16
C GLY A 120 -27.74 -39.12 19.20
N THR A 121 -26.69 -38.48 18.69
CA THR A 121 -26.70 -37.05 18.41
C THR A 121 -26.82 -36.77 16.92
N LEU A 122 -27.41 -35.62 16.61
CA LEU A 122 -27.41 -35.01 15.28
C LEU A 122 -26.73 -33.64 15.41
N ASN A 123 -25.57 -33.48 14.79
CA ASN A 123 -24.72 -32.28 14.89
C ASN A 123 -24.42 -31.88 16.34
N ASP A 124 -23.85 -32.81 17.11
CA ASP A 124 -23.48 -32.64 18.53
C ASP A 124 -24.65 -32.52 19.53
N TRP A 125 -25.91 -32.52 19.07
CA TRP A 125 -27.10 -32.43 19.91
C TRP A 125 -27.81 -33.77 20.10
N PHE A 126 -28.16 -34.14 21.33
CA PHE A 126 -28.96 -35.34 21.60
C PHE A 126 -30.37 -35.18 21.04
N THR A 127 -30.72 -36.11 20.16
CA THR A 127 -32.05 -36.15 19.54
C THR A 127 -33.13 -36.42 20.59
N ASN A 128 -34.23 -35.64 20.55
CA ASN A 128 -35.33 -35.73 21.51
C ASN A 128 -36.51 -36.61 21.04
N GLU A 129 -36.33 -37.27 19.90
CA GLU A 129 -37.27 -38.17 19.22
C GLU A 129 -36.47 -39.40 18.76
N GLY A 130 -37.13 -40.52 18.45
CA GLY A 130 -36.41 -41.69 17.91
C GLY A 130 -35.79 -41.42 16.53
N PHE A 131 -34.68 -42.08 16.18
CA PHE A 131 -33.85 -41.72 15.02
C PHE A 131 -34.61 -41.71 13.67
N GLY A 132 -35.65 -42.51 13.52
CA GLY A 132 -36.52 -42.54 12.33
C GLY A 132 -37.40 -41.31 12.14
N ALA A 133 -37.52 -40.43 13.14
CA ALA A 133 -38.25 -39.17 13.03
C ALA A 133 -37.48 -38.08 12.26
N TYR A 134 -36.15 -38.19 12.21
CA TYR A 134 -35.28 -37.26 11.50
C TYR A 134 -35.14 -37.73 10.06
N THR A 135 -35.82 -37.05 9.14
CA THR A 135 -35.91 -37.47 7.73
C THR A 135 -35.48 -36.36 6.77
N VAL A 136 -35.03 -36.76 5.58
CA VAL A 136 -34.77 -35.84 4.46
C VAL A 136 -36.06 -35.15 4.03
N ALA A 137 -37.17 -35.90 3.95
CA ALA A 137 -38.48 -35.37 3.56
C ALA A 137 -39.01 -34.26 4.49
N ALA A 138 -38.72 -34.33 5.80
CA ALA A 138 -39.09 -33.30 6.76
C ALA A 138 -38.09 -32.14 6.85
N GLY A 139 -36.94 -32.23 6.16
CA GLY A 139 -35.86 -31.25 6.23
C GLY A 139 -35.08 -31.26 7.56
N THR A 140 -35.31 -32.27 8.40
CA THR A 140 -34.65 -32.44 9.70
C THR A 140 -33.36 -33.26 9.62
N LEU A 141 -33.08 -33.84 8.46
CA LEU A 141 -31.82 -34.49 8.09
C LEU A 141 -31.42 -33.99 6.70
N ALA A 142 -30.17 -33.58 6.51
CA ALA A 142 -29.66 -33.03 5.27
C ALA A 142 -28.21 -33.44 5.04
N ALA A 143 -27.73 -33.26 3.81
CA ALA A 143 -26.33 -33.50 3.48
C ALA A 143 -25.39 -32.64 4.35
N GLY A 144 -24.26 -33.21 4.72
CA GLY A 144 -23.32 -32.62 5.67
C GLY A 144 -23.72 -32.74 7.15
N ASP A 145 -24.88 -33.30 7.50
CA ASP A 145 -25.17 -33.60 8.90
C ASP A 145 -24.26 -34.71 9.45
N GLU A 146 -23.84 -34.54 10.70
CA GLU A 146 -23.05 -35.51 11.46
C GLU A 146 -23.98 -36.27 12.43
N ILE A 147 -24.06 -37.58 12.27
CA ILE A 147 -24.79 -38.51 13.13
C ILE A 147 -23.78 -39.26 13.99
N HIS A 148 -23.91 -39.17 15.31
CA HIS A 148 -23.02 -39.89 16.23
C HIS A 148 -23.83 -40.79 17.16
N ILE A 149 -23.65 -42.11 17.01
CA ILE A 149 -24.28 -43.13 17.85
C ILE A 149 -23.27 -43.61 18.88
N MET A 150 -23.59 -43.40 20.14
CA MET A 150 -22.71 -43.61 21.27
C MET A 150 -23.37 -44.50 22.32
N TYR A 151 -22.60 -45.39 22.93
CA TYR A 151 -23.05 -46.16 24.08
C TYR A 151 -22.89 -45.33 25.37
N THR A 152 -23.92 -45.30 26.21
CA THR A 152 -23.90 -44.70 27.55
C THR A 152 -24.01 -45.78 28.61
N CYS A 153 -23.46 -45.52 29.80
CA CYS A 153 -23.69 -46.27 31.03
C CYS A 153 -24.50 -45.47 32.07
N SER A 154 -24.90 -44.24 31.77
CA SER A 154 -25.50 -43.30 32.74
C SER A 154 -26.56 -42.38 32.11
N TYR A 155 -27.48 -42.92 31.31
CA TYR A 155 -28.55 -42.18 30.62
C TYR A 155 -28.07 -40.95 29.82
N GLY A 156 -26.83 -40.96 29.34
CA GLY A 156 -26.21 -39.91 28.56
C GLY A 156 -25.38 -38.89 29.35
N ASP A 157 -25.39 -38.92 30.69
CA ASP A 157 -24.62 -37.98 31.52
C ASP A 157 -23.10 -38.12 31.26
N ASP A 158 -22.64 -39.35 31.09
CA ASP A 158 -21.26 -39.72 30.73
C ASP A 158 -20.87 -39.35 29.29
N LEU A 159 -21.84 -39.04 28.44
CA LEU A 159 -21.66 -38.53 27.09
C LEU A 159 -21.82 -37.00 26.99
N GLY A 160 -22.11 -36.33 28.12
CA GLY A 160 -22.32 -34.89 28.20
C GLY A 160 -23.76 -34.42 27.98
N GLY A 161 -24.75 -35.30 28.11
CA GLY A 161 -26.19 -34.98 28.05
C GLY A 161 -26.83 -34.94 29.43
N SER A 162 -26.44 -33.96 30.25
CA SER A 162 -26.87 -33.92 31.65
C SER A 162 -28.22 -33.23 31.83
N TRP A 163 -29.12 -33.88 32.57
CA TRP A 163 -30.37 -33.26 33.04
C TRP A 163 -30.21 -32.54 34.38
N ALA A 164 -29.05 -32.69 35.02
CA ALA A 164 -28.78 -32.15 36.35
C ALA A 164 -28.27 -30.69 36.32
N ASN A 165 -27.97 -30.15 35.14
CA ASN A 165 -27.54 -28.76 34.96
C ASN A 165 -28.12 -28.17 33.67
N SER A 166 -28.10 -26.84 33.60
CA SER A 166 -28.55 -26.06 32.44
C SER A 166 -27.41 -25.31 31.74
N ASP A 167 -26.20 -25.87 31.75
CA ASP A 167 -25.02 -25.28 31.12
C ASP A 167 -25.15 -25.28 29.59
N SER A 168 -25.66 -24.18 29.07
CA SER A 168 -25.97 -23.93 27.67
C SER A 168 -24.82 -23.21 26.95
N THR A 169 -23.59 -23.41 27.43
CA THR A 169 -22.35 -22.93 26.77
C THR A 169 -21.78 -23.98 25.80
N VAL A 170 -20.71 -23.62 25.08
CA VAL A 170 -19.83 -24.60 24.42
C VAL A 170 -18.59 -24.84 25.28
N LYS A 171 -18.06 -26.08 25.30
CA LYS A 171 -16.84 -26.46 26.02
C LYS A 171 -15.59 -26.49 25.16
N ALA A 172 -15.76 -26.43 23.83
CA ALA A 172 -14.66 -26.34 22.88
C ALA A 172 -15.12 -25.62 21.61
N LEU A 173 -14.22 -24.84 21.02
CA LEU A 173 -14.31 -24.32 19.66
C LEU A 173 -13.03 -24.73 18.94
N GLN A 174 -13.16 -25.52 17.88
CA GLN A 174 -12.03 -25.95 17.05
C GLN A 174 -12.19 -25.42 15.63
N PHE A 175 -11.06 -25.02 15.04
CA PHE A 175 -10.97 -24.50 13.68
C PHE A 175 -9.96 -25.33 12.89
N SER A 176 -10.20 -25.56 11.60
CA SER A 176 -9.25 -26.29 10.73
C SER A 176 -7.94 -25.54 10.47
N ALA A 177 -7.93 -24.22 10.66
CA ALA A 177 -6.77 -23.36 10.52
C ALA A 177 -6.85 -22.16 11.48
N GLY A 178 -5.68 -21.63 11.84
CA GLY A 178 -5.56 -20.43 12.65
C GLY A 178 -5.51 -20.67 14.17
N THR A 179 -5.39 -19.56 14.90
CA THR A 179 -5.33 -19.52 16.36
C THR A 179 -6.37 -18.55 16.90
N LEU A 180 -7.07 -18.94 17.97
CA LEU A 180 -8.07 -18.12 18.63
C LEU A 180 -7.42 -17.27 19.74
N GLU A 181 -7.71 -15.97 19.77
CA GLU A 181 -7.30 -15.04 20.82
C GLU A 181 -8.52 -14.29 21.38
N PRO A 182 -8.72 -14.25 22.71
CA PRO A 182 -7.97 -14.99 23.72
C PRO A 182 -8.12 -16.51 23.55
N ALA A 183 -7.25 -17.28 24.22
CA ALA A 183 -7.42 -18.72 24.33
C ALA A 183 -8.85 -19.06 24.82
N PHE A 184 -9.45 -20.10 24.25
CA PHE A 184 -10.87 -20.40 24.46
C PHE A 184 -11.23 -20.55 25.96
N ASP A 185 -12.22 -19.76 26.39
CA ASP A 185 -12.89 -19.88 27.69
C ASP A 185 -14.40 -19.82 27.46
N LYS A 186 -15.15 -20.78 28.01
CA LYS A 186 -16.60 -20.90 27.74
C LYS A 186 -17.42 -19.65 28.13
N ASN A 187 -16.90 -18.76 28.97
CA ASN A 187 -17.54 -17.51 29.41
C ASN A 187 -17.06 -16.27 28.64
N THR A 188 -16.10 -16.44 27.73
CA THR A 188 -15.67 -15.39 26.79
C THR A 188 -16.50 -15.49 25.52
N HIS A 189 -17.13 -14.39 25.12
CA HIS A 189 -18.11 -14.34 24.04
C HIS A 189 -17.62 -13.61 22.77
N ALA A 190 -16.40 -13.06 22.80
CA ALA A 190 -15.79 -12.39 21.66
C ALA A 190 -14.34 -12.87 21.50
N TYR A 191 -13.98 -13.22 20.27
CA TYR A 191 -12.67 -13.74 19.92
C TYR A 191 -12.21 -13.18 18.58
N THR A 192 -10.90 -13.16 18.40
CA THR A 192 -10.24 -13.00 17.11
C THR A 192 -9.70 -14.36 16.68
N LEU A 193 -10.01 -14.79 15.45
CA LEU A 193 -9.39 -15.96 14.82
C LEU A 193 -8.34 -15.48 13.83
N SER A 194 -7.07 -15.61 14.18
CA SER A 194 -5.95 -15.29 13.29
C SER A 194 -5.66 -16.45 12.35
N ILE A 195 -5.79 -16.25 11.04
CA ILE A 195 -5.55 -17.28 10.00
C ILE A 195 -4.47 -16.81 9.00
N PRO A 196 -3.71 -17.73 8.40
CA PRO A 196 -2.84 -17.41 7.27
C PRO A 196 -3.60 -16.76 6.11
N GLN A 197 -2.93 -15.90 5.33
CA GLN A 197 -3.55 -15.11 4.25
C GLN A 197 -4.18 -15.97 3.15
N ASP A 198 -3.59 -17.14 2.84
CA ASP A 198 -4.02 -18.05 1.77
C ASP A 198 -5.24 -18.90 2.14
N VAL A 199 -5.71 -18.84 3.39
CA VAL A 199 -6.90 -19.55 3.86
C VAL A 199 -8.18 -18.78 3.49
N ASN A 200 -8.98 -19.36 2.59
CA ASN A 200 -10.26 -18.79 2.13
C ASN A 200 -11.50 -19.42 2.77
N GLY A 201 -11.32 -20.48 3.56
CA GLY A 201 -12.39 -21.17 4.26
C GLY A 201 -11.89 -21.92 5.48
N VAL A 202 -12.70 -21.98 6.53
CA VAL A 202 -12.37 -22.74 7.76
C VAL A 202 -13.52 -23.66 8.16
N LEU A 203 -13.19 -24.88 8.56
CA LEU A 203 -14.13 -25.78 9.22
C LEU A 203 -14.25 -25.36 10.69
N VAL A 204 -15.48 -25.26 11.19
CA VAL A 204 -15.75 -24.82 12.56
C VAL A 204 -16.49 -25.92 13.32
N THR A 205 -15.85 -26.45 14.36
CA THR A 205 -16.34 -27.59 15.13
C THR A 205 -16.61 -27.19 16.58
N PRO A 206 -17.78 -26.60 16.89
CA PRO A 206 -18.14 -26.22 18.24
C PRO A 206 -18.73 -27.41 19.01
N THR A 207 -18.33 -27.61 20.27
CA THR A 207 -18.83 -28.72 21.10
C THR A 207 -19.61 -28.19 22.30
N ALA A 208 -20.86 -28.59 22.45
CA ALA A 208 -21.72 -28.22 23.56
C ALA A 208 -21.14 -28.68 24.91
N SER A 209 -21.26 -27.81 25.93
CA SER A 209 -21.00 -28.20 27.32
C SER A 209 -22.03 -29.24 27.79
N ASN A 210 -23.27 -29.07 27.34
CA ASN A 210 -24.37 -30.01 27.56
C ASN A 210 -25.09 -30.28 26.23
N LYS A 211 -24.96 -31.50 25.71
CA LYS A 211 -25.52 -31.95 24.43
C LYS A 211 -27.05 -31.98 24.39
N ASN A 212 -27.73 -31.69 25.51
CA ASN A 212 -29.17 -31.49 25.51
C ASN A 212 -29.59 -30.22 24.74
N TYR A 213 -28.66 -29.28 24.51
CA TYR A 213 -28.85 -28.04 23.76
C TYR A 213 -28.25 -28.13 22.35
N GLN A 214 -28.90 -27.50 21.38
CA GLN A 214 -28.37 -27.39 20.02
C GLN A 214 -27.31 -26.31 19.89
N VAL A 215 -26.32 -26.56 19.04
CA VAL A 215 -25.28 -25.62 18.64
C VAL A 215 -25.34 -25.39 17.14
N ARG A 216 -25.17 -24.15 16.68
CA ARG A 216 -25.09 -23.80 15.25
C ARG A 216 -23.97 -22.80 14.98
N THR A 217 -23.46 -22.84 13.75
CA THR A 217 -22.49 -21.88 13.19
C THR A 217 -23.16 -21.06 12.10
N ARG A 218 -22.99 -19.73 12.08
CA ARG A 218 -23.51 -18.86 11.01
C ARG A 218 -22.60 -17.69 10.68
N VAL A 219 -22.70 -17.19 9.44
CA VAL A 219 -22.15 -15.90 9.00
C VAL A 219 -23.29 -15.11 8.38
N GLY A 220 -23.57 -13.92 8.92
CA GLY A 220 -24.81 -13.20 8.63
C GLY A 220 -26.03 -14.09 8.92
N ASP A 221 -26.88 -14.28 7.90
CA ASP A 221 -28.08 -15.12 7.95
C ASP A 221 -27.83 -16.58 7.52
N THR A 222 -26.64 -16.91 7.01
CA THR A 222 -26.33 -18.24 6.47
C THR A 222 -25.81 -19.17 7.56
N VAL A 223 -26.48 -20.31 7.77
CA VAL A 223 -26.07 -21.35 8.72
C VAL A 223 -25.22 -22.38 8.00
N TYR A 224 -24.07 -22.71 8.59
CA TYR A 224 -23.12 -23.70 8.08
C TYR A 224 -23.20 -24.98 8.91
N LYS A 225 -23.08 -26.13 8.24
CA LYS A 225 -22.99 -27.44 8.91
C LYS A 225 -21.61 -27.62 9.53
N ARG A 226 -21.51 -28.48 10.55
CA ARG A 226 -20.23 -28.81 11.22
C ARG A 226 -19.18 -29.40 10.28
N THR A 227 -19.61 -29.95 9.15
CA THR A 227 -18.76 -30.56 8.11
C THR A 227 -18.49 -29.62 6.93
N GLN A 228 -19.03 -28.41 6.95
CA GLN A 228 -18.94 -27.44 5.86
C GLN A 228 -17.91 -26.35 6.18
N ASN A 229 -17.06 -26.02 5.21
CA ASN A 229 -16.19 -24.85 5.32
C ASN A 229 -17.02 -23.56 5.33
N VAL A 230 -16.75 -22.72 6.32
CA VAL A 230 -17.23 -21.34 6.36
C VAL A 230 -16.28 -20.49 5.51
N PRO A 231 -16.75 -19.83 4.43
CA PRO A 231 -15.94 -18.89 3.66
C PRO A 231 -15.49 -17.73 4.54
N VAL A 232 -14.22 -17.34 4.44
CA VAL A 232 -13.64 -16.31 5.31
C VAL A 232 -12.79 -15.28 4.55
N GLU A 233 -13.06 -14.02 4.86
CA GLU A 233 -12.24 -12.85 4.56
C GLU A 233 -11.86 -12.10 5.84
N ASN A 234 -10.88 -11.20 5.74
CA ASN A 234 -10.52 -10.34 6.87
C ASN A 234 -11.75 -9.54 7.36
N GLY A 235 -12.03 -9.59 8.66
CA GLY A 235 -13.22 -8.99 9.28
C GLY A 235 -14.49 -9.84 9.23
N THR A 236 -14.46 -11.06 8.68
CA THR A 236 -15.63 -11.96 8.70
C THR A 236 -16.02 -12.28 10.14
N GLU A 237 -17.29 -12.10 10.49
CA GLU A 237 -17.83 -12.50 11.79
C GLU A 237 -18.50 -13.87 11.72
N ILE A 238 -17.84 -14.87 12.31
CA ILE A 238 -18.41 -16.20 12.51
C ILE A 238 -19.12 -16.22 13.86
N ILE A 239 -20.41 -16.55 13.85
CA ILE A 239 -21.25 -16.59 15.05
C ILE A 239 -21.56 -18.04 15.41
N ILE A 240 -21.25 -18.42 16.65
CA ILE A 240 -21.64 -19.69 17.25
C ILE A 240 -22.74 -19.44 18.27
N GLU A 241 -23.85 -20.15 18.16
CA GLU A 241 -24.97 -20.02 19.09
C GLU A 241 -25.30 -21.38 19.71
N CYS A 242 -25.40 -21.42 21.03
CA CYS A 242 -25.92 -22.56 21.79
C CYS A 242 -27.26 -22.16 22.42
N ASN A 243 -28.28 -23.01 22.26
CA ASN A 243 -29.63 -22.82 22.80
C ASN A 243 -30.29 -21.48 22.36
N TRP A 244 -30.32 -21.21 21.05
CA TRP A 244 -30.95 -19.99 20.51
C TRP A 244 -32.49 -20.04 20.59
N PRO A 245 -33.19 -18.90 20.52
CA PRO A 245 -34.65 -18.90 20.57
C PRO A 245 -35.28 -19.75 19.46
N GLY A 246 -36.04 -20.77 19.86
CA GLY A 246 -36.68 -21.71 18.94
C GLY A 246 -35.86 -22.95 18.59
N SER A 247 -34.65 -23.13 19.14
CA SER A 247 -33.93 -24.41 19.05
C SER A 247 -34.69 -25.52 19.77
N ALA A 248 -34.58 -26.75 19.27
CA ALA A 248 -35.01 -27.92 20.03
C ALA A 248 -34.06 -28.13 21.22
N SER A 249 -34.61 -28.58 22.34
CA SER A 249 -33.83 -28.92 23.52
C SER A 249 -34.44 -30.13 24.22
N MET A 250 -33.59 -30.97 24.79
CA MET A 250 -34.04 -31.99 25.74
C MET A 250 -34.22 -31.36 27.13
N ASN A 251 -33.46 -30.33 27.48
CA ASN A 251 -33.55 -29.67 28.79
C ASN A 251 -34.38 -28.36 28.72
N PRO A 252 -35.43 -28.18 29.55
CA PRO A 252 -36.30 -26.99 29.48
C PRO A 252 -35.69 -25.71 30.05
N GLU A 253 -34.60 -25.80 30.83
CA GLU A 253 -33.91 -24.65 31.42
C GLU A 253 -32.71 -24.22 30.55
N GLY A 254 -32.08 -23.05 30.79
CA GLY A 254 -30.88 -22.60 30.07
C GLY A 254 -31.07 -21.30 29.28
N GLU A 255 -29.98 -20.57 29.06
CA GLU A 255 -29.97 -19.28 28.36
C GLU A 255 -29.40 -19.44 26.94
N THR A 256 -29.59 -18.43 26.09
CA THR A 256 -28.92 -18.38 24.79
C THR A 256 -27.50 -17.87 24.98
N ASN A 257 -26.51 -18.63 24.50
CA ASN A 257 -25.11 -18.22 24.50
C ASN A 257 -24.64 -17.99 23.06
N THR A 258 -24.04 -16.83 22.83
CA THR A 258 -23.51 -16.43 21.51
C THR A 258 -22.03 -16.15 21.63
N TYR A 259 -21.23 -16.72 20.73
CA TYR A 259 -19.80 -16.46 20.58
C TYR A 259 -19.56 -15.81 19.22
N THR A 260 -18.91 -14.66 19.23
CA THR A 260 -18.53 -13.92 18.02
C THR A 260 -17.05 -14.11 17.78
N ILE A 261 -16.70 -14.60 16.60
CA ILE A 261 -15.32 -14.83 16.18
C ILE A 261 -15.05 -13.94 14.97
N THR A 262 -14.26 -12.90 15.16
CA THR A 262 -13.83 -12.00 14.09
C THR A 262 -12.58 -12.58 13.45
N VAL A 263 -12.64 -12.86 12.15
CA VAL A 263 -11.50 -13.37 11.39
C VAL A 263 -10.50 -12.25 11.15
N GLN A 264 -9.24 -12.50 11.49
CA GLN A 264 -8.10 -11.65 11.13
C GLN A 264 -7.17 -12.46 10.22
N LYS A 265 -7.01 -12.04 8.96
CA LYS A 265 -5.97 -12.63 8.10
C LYS A 265 -4.61 -12.04 8.52
N GLU A 266 -3.62 -12.90 8.72
CA GLU A 266 -2.26 -12.49 9.06
C GLU A 266 -1.73 -11.49 8.02
N GLN A 267 -1.24 -10.36 8.51
CA GLN A 267 -0.50 -9.39 7.72
C GLN A 267 0.97 -9.78 7.81
N VAL A 268 1.59 -10.17 6.69
CA VAL A 268 3.05 -10.30 6.64
C VAL A 268 3.62 -8.89 6.58
N SER A 269 3.74 -8.25 7.74
CA SER A 269 4.52 -7.02 7.90
C SER A 269 6.00 -7.41 7.99
N SER A 270 6.64 -7.74 6.86
CA SER A 270 8.09 -7.58 6.76
C SER A 270 8.37 -6.08 6.67
N GLN A 271 9.34 -5.58 7.44
CA GLN A 271 9.91 -4.27 7.14
C GLN A 271 10.52 -4.33 5.74
N PRO A 272 10.34 -3.32 4.87
CA PRO A 272 10.91 -3.36 3.54
C PRO A 272 12.43 -3.57 3.61
N GLN A 273 12.93 -4.54 2.86
CA GLN A 273 14.34 -4.89 2.86
C GLN A 273 15.21 -3.75 2.34
N ASP A 274 16.32 -3.47 3.02
CA ASP A 274 17.35 -2.56 2.51
C ASP A 274 18.21 -3.25 1.44
N VAL A 275 18.13 -2.73 0.21
CA VAL A 275 18.87 -3.22 -0.97
C VAL A 275 20.10 -2.38 -1.29
N SER A 276 20.37 -1.32 -0.53
CA SER A 276 21.33 -0.27 -0.89
C SER A 276 22.74 -0.80 -1.12
N ALA A 277 23.20 -1.76 -0.32
CA ALA A 277 24.53 -2.35 -0.47
C ALA A 277 24.69 -3.08 -1.82
N ILE A 278 23.74 -3.96 -2.14
CA ILE A 278 23.73 -4.73 -3.40
C ILE A 278 23.56 -3.79 -4.58
N LEU A 279 22.63 -2.84 -4.49
CA LEU A 279 22.38 -1.85 -5.52
C LEU A 279 23.65 -1.03 -5.83
N ASN A 280 24.37 -0.55 -4.81
CA ASN A 280 25.60 0.21 -4.99
C ASN A 280 26.73 -0.63 -5.63
N GLU A 281 26.89 -1.89 -5.23
CA GLU A 281 27.87 -2.79 -5.83
C GLU A 281 27.55 -3.09 -7.30
N ALA A 282 26.29 -3.38 -7.60
CA ALA A 282 25.83 -3.67 -8.96
C ALA A 282 25.92 -2.45 -9.88
N MET A 283 25.58 -1.25 -9.40
CA MET A 283 25.76 0.01 -10.15
C MET A 283 27.24 0.27 -10.45
N ALA A 284 28.12 0.09 -9.47
CA ALA A 284 29.56 0.26 -9.68
C ALA A 284 30.13 -0.75 -10.69
N GLN A 285 29.68 -2.01 -10.64
CA GLN A 285 30.09 -3.03 -11.59
C GLN A 285 29.52 -2.75 -12.99
N MET A 286 28.28 -2.30 -13.08
CA MET A 286 27.65 -1.91 -14.35
C MET A 286 28.34 -0.72 -14.99
N ALA A 287 28.68 0.33 -14.22
CA ALA A 287 29.46 1.47 -14.72
C ALA A 287 30.87 1.06 -15.21
N THR A 288 31.47 0.04 -14.59
CA THR A 288 32.75 -0.54 -15.01
C THR A 288 32.61 -1.31 -16.33
N ASN A 289 31.60 -2.17 -16.44
CA ASN A 289 31.36 -2.99 -17.63
C ASN A 289 30.90 -2.14 -18.83
N VAL A 290 30.11 -1.10 -18.58
CA VAL A 290 29.57 -0.17 -19.58
C VAL A 290 30.25 1.18 -19.46
N SER A 291 31.58 1.22 -19.57
CA SER A 291 32.35 2.48 -19.42
C SER A 291 32.08 3.52 -20.52
N GLN A 292 31.53 3.09 -21.67
CA GLN A 292 31.18 3.96 -22.80
C GLN A 292 29.84 3.53 -23.40
N PRO A 293 28.71 3.88 -22.78
CA PRO A 293 27.41 3.50 -23.30
C PRO A 293 27.21 4.04 -24.72
N GLN A 294 26.48 3.27 -25.53
CA GLN A 294 26.17 3.55 -26.92
C GLN A 294 24.66 3.57 -27.13
N PHE A 295 24.20 4.03 -28.30
CA PHE A 295 22.81 3.84 -28.71
C PHE A 295 22.48 2.33 -28.84
N GLY A 296 21.46 1.87 -28.12
CA GLY A 296 21.03 0.48 -28.04
C GLY A 296 20.67 0.04 -26.62
N SER A 297 19.86 -1.02 -26.49
CA SER A 297 19.31 -1.44 -25.19
C SER A 297 20.38 -1.89 -24.18
N ILE A 298 21.00 -3.03 -24.42
CA ILE A 298 22.03 -3.61 -23.54
C ILE A 298 23.34 -2.85 -23.73
N GLY A 299 23.98 -2.44 -22.63
CA GLY A 299 25.21 -1.64 -22.68
C GLY A 299 24.99 -0.22 -23.18
N GLY A 300 23.75 0.26 -23.16
CA GLY A 300 23.35 1.59 -23.57
C GLY A 300 22.25 2.16 -22.69
N GLU A 301 21.03 2.28 -23.22
CA GLU A 301 19.93 2.99 -22.54
C GLU A 301 19.60 2.44 -21.14
N TRP A 302 19.57 1.12 -20.95
CA TRP A 302 19.23 0.54 -19.63
C TRP A 302 20.29 0.86 -18.57
N ALA A 303 21.57 0.79 -18.93
CA ALA A 303 22.66 1.19 -18.04
C ALA A 303 22.59 2.69 -17.71
N VAL A 304 22.32 3.54 -18.69
CA VAL A 304 22.19 5.00 -18.50
C VAL A 304 21.03 5.33 -17.57
N ILE A 305 19.85 4.74 -17.79
CA ILE A 305 18.67 4.96 -16.93
C ILE A 305 18.96 4.49 -15.51
N GLY A 306 19.49 3.27 -15.33
CA GLY A 306 19.81 2.72 -14.01
C GLY A 306 20.80 3.58 -13.23
N LEU A 307 21.90 4.02 -13.87
CA LEU A 307 22.93 4.84 -13.21
C LEU A 307 22.45 6.26 -12.90
N ALA A 308 21.69 6.88 -13.81
CA ALA A 308 21.21 8.25 -13.63
C ALA A 308 20.10 8.32 -12.57
N ARG A 309 19.09 7.45 -12.67
CA ARG A 309 17.96 7.42 -11.72
C ARG A 309 18.33 6.83 -10.37
N GLY A 310 19.37 5.99 -10.34
CA GLY A 310 20.01 5.51 -9.12
C GLY A 310 20.96 6.53 -8.48
N GLU A 311 21.12 7.71 -9.08
CA GLU A 311 21.95 8.81 -8.58
C GLU A 311 23.40 8.39 -8.29
N TYR A 312 23.91 7.38 -9.04
CA TYR A 312 25.24 6.82 -8.83
C TYR A 312 26.36 7.84 -9.16
N MET A 313 26.09 8.74 -10.11
CA MET A 313 26.95 9.85 -10.44
C MET A 313 26.11 11.07 -10.86
N ALA A 314 26.66 12.27 -10.68
CA ALA A 314 26.02 13.52 -11.10
C ALA A 314 25.75 13.55 -12.61
N LEU A 315 24.70 14.25 -13.03
CA LEU A 315 24.26 14.29 -14.44
C LEU A 315 25.26 14.99 -15.37
N ASP A 316 26.09 15.89 -14.83
CA ASP A 316 27.19 16.57 -15.55
C ASP A 316 28.45 15.69 -15.70
N ASN A 317 28.45 14.48 -15.14
CA ASN A 317 29.59 13.57 -15.22
C ASN A 317 29.96 13.27 -16.70
N PRO A 318 31.27 13.20 -17.02
CA PRO A 318 31.75 12.80 -18.35
C PRO A 318 31.12 11.53 -18.94
N TYR A 319 30.67 10.61 -18.09
CA TYR A 319 29.94 9.41 -18.50
C TYR A 319 28.68 9.74 -19.31
N PHE A 320 27.82 10.62 -18.79
CA PHE A 320 26.55 11.00 -19.41
C PHE A 320 26.73 12.06 -20.52
N THR A 321 27.59 13.05 -20.29
CA THR A 321 27.82 14.10 -21.28
C THR A 321 28.46 13.54 -22.56
N GLN A 322 29.44 12.64 -22.45
CA GLN A 322 30.01 12.00 -23.64
C GLN A 322 29.06 10.97 -24.27
N TYR A 323 28.17 10.35 -23.48
CA TYR A 323 27.09 9.52 -24.04
C TYR A 323 26.18 10.37 -24.93
N TYR A 324 25.74 11.53 -24.44
CA TYR A 324 24.94 12.46 -25.22
C TYR A 324 25.64 12.90 -26.51
N ASP A 325 26.93 13.23 -26.47
CA ASP A 325 27.70 13.58 -27.68
C ASP A 325 27.67 12.48 -28.75
N ARG A 326 27.79 11.20 -28.33
CA ARG A 326 27.70 10.04 -29.24
C ARG A 326 26.27 9.85 -29.76
N ILE A 327 25.27 10.10 -28.92
CA ILE A 327 23.86 10.05 -29.31
C ILE A 327 23.57 11.12 -30.37
N VAL A 328 24.03 12.35 -30.21
CA VAL A 328 23.84 13.42 -31.22
C VAL A 328 24.39 13.00 -32.58
N GLN A 329 25.59 12.42 -32.62
CA GLN A 329 26.17 11.89 -33.86
C GLN A 329 25.31 10.76 -34.45
N THR A 330 24.92 9.80 -33.61
CA THR A 330 24.12 8.63 -34.02
C THR A 330 22.74 9.04 -34.54
N VAL A 331 22.05 9.95 -33.86
CA VAL A 331 20.74 10.47 -34.26
C VAL A 331 20.83 11.19 -35.60
N ASN A 332 21.83 12.06 -35.79
CA ASN A 332 22.03 12.75 -37.06
C ASN A 332 22.23 11.79 -38.23
N GLU A 333 23.02 10.74 -38.05
CA GLU A 333 23.26 9.72 -39.08
C GLU A 333 22.02 8.86 -39.34
N THR A 334 21.38 8.35 -38.28
CA THR A 334 20.28 7.38 -38.37
C THR A 334 18.98 8.02 -38.84
N ALA A 335 18.56 9.14 -38.25
CA ALA A 335 17.32 9.83 -38.65
C ALA A 335 17.37 10.30 -40.11
N SER A 336 18.52 10.83 -40.53
CA SER A 336 18.78 11.19 -41.93
C SER A 336 18.69 9.98 -42.87
N SER A 337 19.32 8.87 -42.50
CA SER A 337 19.33 7.62 -43.29
C SER A 337 17.95 6.96 -43.40
N VAL A 338 17.14 7.00 -42.34
CA VAL A 338 15.79 6.46 -42.36
C VAL A 338 14.86 7.34 -43.21
N GLY A 339 15.03 8.67 -43.16
CA GLY A 339 14.30 9.63 -43.99
C GLY A 339 12.82 9.75 -43.62
N MET A 340 12.50 9.63 -42.33
CA MET A 340 11.13 9.71 -41.80
C MET A 340 11.08 10.67 -40.59
N ASP A 341 11.61 11.89 -40.74
CA ASP A 341 11.43 13.00 -39.79
C ASP A 341 11.68 12.66 -38.31
N GLY A 342 12.90 12.22 -37.98
CA GLY A 342 13.30 11.91 -36.60
C GLY A 342 13.15 10.44 -36.18
N VAL A 343 12.59 9.57 -37.04
CA VAL A 343 12.56 8.11 -36.81
C VAL A 343 13.96 7.52 -36.90
N LEU A 344 14.36 6.77 -35.86
CA LEU A 344 15.68 6.12 -35.79
C LEU A 344 15.69 4.72 -36.43
N HIS A 345 14.53 4.07 -36.55
CA HIS A 345 14.42 2.76 -37.19
C HIS A 345 13.07 2.51 -37.88
N LYS A 346 13.12 2.01 -39.12
CA LYS A 346 11.93 1.82 -40.00
C LYS A 346 10.82 0.96 -39.40
N ASN A 347 11.18 -0.01 -38.57
CA ASN A 347 10.24 -1.00 -38.02
C ASN A 347 10.22 -1.05 -36.49
N LYS A 348 11.04 -0.24 -35.82
CA LYS A 348 11.20 -0.33 -34.37
C LYS A 348 11.01 1.04 -33.72
N SER A 349 9.77 1.40 -33.39
CA SER A 349 9.49 2.65 -32.69
C SER A 349 10.10 2.70 -31.30
N THR A 350 10.32 1.53 -30.69
CA THR A 350 10.95 1.43 -29.38
C THR A 350 12.38 1.98 -29.34
N GLU A 351 13.06 2.11 -30.49
CA GLU A 351 14.39 2.75 -30.55
C GLU A 351 14.30 4.24 -30.21
N ASN A 352 13.30 4.95 -30.74
CA ASN A 352 13.03 6.34 -30.36
C ASN A 352 12.63 6.42 -28.88
N SER A 353 11.66 5.59 -28.46
CA SER A 353 11.14 5.64 -27.10
C SER A 353 12.19 5.37 -26.03
N ARG A 354 13.02 4.33 -26.19
CA ARG A 354 14.09 4.04 -25.21
C ARG A 354 15.12 5.15 -25.12
N LEU A 355 15.48 5.74 -26.27
CA LEU A 355 16.41 6.86 -26.26
C LEU A 355 15.82 8.07 -25.55
N ILE A 356 14.54 8.39 -25.77
CA ILE A 356 13.84 9.48 -25.07
C ILE A 356 13.86 9.25 -23.55
N LEU A 357 13.63 8.02 -23.10
CA LEU A 357 13.73 7.66 -21.67
C LEU A 357 15.13 7.88 -21.13
N ALA A 358 16.18 7.42 -21.84
CA ALA A 358 17.57 7.60 -21.42
C ALA A 358 17.99 9.08 -21.39
N LEU A 359 17.56 9.87 -22.38
CA LEU A 359 17.82 11.31 -22.44
C LEU A 359 17.11 12.06 -21.30
N SER A 360 15.86 11.72 -21.03
CA SER A 360 15.10 12.31 -19.91
C SER A 360 15.78 11.99 -18.57
N ALA A 361 16.31 10.78 -18.40
CA ALA A 361 17.00 10.36 -17.18
C ALA A 361 18.27 11.18 -16.90
N ILE A 362 18.92 11.69 -17.95
CA ILE A 362 20.15 12.50 -17.85
C ILE A 362 19.89 14.01 -18.03
N GLY A 363 18.63 14.44 -17.96
CA GLY A 363 18.27 15.86 -18.06
C GLY A 363 18.51 16.47 -19.45
N LYS A 364 18.36 15.69 -20.51
CA LYS A 364 18.45 16.14 -21.91
C LYS A 364 17.10 16.03 -22.62
N THR A 365 16.68 17.12 -23.26
CA THR A 365 15.43 17.14 -24.02
C THR A 365 15.51 16.31 -25.30
N SER A 366 14.39 15.70 -25.66
CA SER A 366 14.21 14.97 -26.92
C SER A 366 13.53 15.80 -28.03
N GLU A 367 13.16 17.05 -27.73
CA GLU A 367 12.58 17.98 -28.70
C GLU A 367 13.59 18.43 -29.76
N LYS A 368 14.88 18.40 -29.42
CA LYS A 368 15.99 18.68 -30.34
C LYS A 368 17.25 17.95 -29.90
N VAL A 369 17.61 16.91 -30.66
CA VAL A 369 18.82 16.10 -30.48
C VAL A 369 19.63 16.18 -31.78
N GLY A 370 20.70 16.97 -31.75
CA GLY A 370 21.35 17.40 -32.99
C GLY A 370 20.38 18.19 -33.87
N GLU A 371 20.19 17.74 -35.11
CA GLU A 371 19.31 18.41 -36.07
C GLU A 371 17.85 17.90 -36.03
N TRP A 372 17.51 17.01 -35.10
CA TRP A 372 16.26 16.24 -35.16
C TRP A 372 15.41 16.36 -33.89
N ASN A 373 14.09 16.47 -34.07
CA ASN A 373 13.10 16.31 -33.00
C ASN A 373 12.68 14.83 -32.95
N LEU A 374 12.95 14.13 -31.84
CA LEU A 374 12.67 12.70 -31.69
C LEU A 374 11.21 12.40 -31.34
N LEU A 375 10.43 13.41 -30.96
CA LEU A 375 9.01 13.32 -30.62
C LEU A 375 8.11 13.48 -31.86
N LYS A 376 8.56 14.22 -32.86
CA LYS A 376 7.83 14.48 -34.11
C LYS A 376 7.25 13.22 -34.78
N PRO A 377 7.94 12.05 -34.79
CA PRO A 377 7.38 10.81 -35.33
C PRO A 377 6.05 10.37 -34.70
N PHE A 378 5.73 10.76 -33.47
CA PHE A 378 4.50 10.36 -32.79
C PHE A 378 3.25 11.11 -33.31
N ASN A 379 3.40 12.30 -33.92
CA ASN A 379 2.27 13.14 -34.33
C ASN A 379 1.35 12.55 -35.39
N ASN A 380 1.80 11.59 -36.20
CA ASN A 380 1.00 11.09 -37.34
C ASN A 380 1.37 9.66 -37.75
N ASN A 381 1.92 8.86 -36.83
CA ASN A 381 2.51 7.56 -37.18
C ASN A 381 2.19 6.42 -36.21
N PHE A 382 0.94 6.37 -35.73
CA PHE A 382 0.47 5.27 -34.89
C PHE A 382 0.63 3.89 -35.57
N SER A 383 0.49 3.83 -36.89
CA SER A 383 0.73 2.62 -37.68
C SER A 383 2.19 2.14 -37.67
N TRP A 384 3.17 3.03 -37.45
CA TRP A 384 4.58 2.67 -37.26
C TRP A 384 4.82 2.18 -35.84
N VAL A 385 4.24 2.85 -34.84
CA VAL A 385 4.32 2.45 -33.42
C VAL A 385 3.78 1.03 -33.24
N THR A 386 2.62 0.72 -33.81
CA THR A 386 1.98 -0.60 -33.68
C THR A 386 2.66 -1.73 -34.47
N ARG A 387 3.71 -1.47 -35.26
CA ARG A 387 4.45 -2.53 -36.00
C ARG A 387 5.12 -3.56 -35.09
N GLN A 388 5.46 -3.17 -33.86
CA GLN A 388 6.03 -4.08 -32.85
C GLN A 388 4.95 -4.70 -31.95
N GLY A 389 3.68 -4.65 -32.36
CA GLY A 389 2.57 -5.07 -31.51
C GLY A 389 2.41 -4.14 -30.31
N ILE A 390 2.02 -4.70 -29.18
CA ILE A 390 1.73 -3.94 -27.95
C ILE A 390 2.97 -3.25 -27.35
N ASN A 391 4.18 -3.76 -27.63
CA ASN A 391 5.44 -3.15 -27.19
C ASN A 391 5.60 -1.70 -27.66
N GLY A 392 5.17 -1.39 -28.88
CA GLY A 392 5.31 -0.05 -29.43
C GLY A 392 4.51 0.99 -28.63
N PRO A 393 3.18 0.83 -28.48
CA PRO A 393 2.35 1.72 -27.68
C PRO A 393 2.78 1.85 -26.21
N ILE A 394 3.20 0.75 -25.57
CA ILE A 394 3.70 0.77 -24.19
C ILE A 394 4.91 1.72 -24.07
N PHE A 395 5.93 1.51 -24.89
CA PHE A 395 7.13 2.35 -24.86
C PHE A 395 6.84 3.79 -25.31
N ALA A 396 5.87 4.00 -26.21
CA ALA A 396 5.48 5.34 -26.63
C ALA A 396 4.87 6.15 -25.47
N LEU A 397 3.99 5.54 -24.66
CA LEU A 397 3.46 6.18 -23.45
C LEU A 397 4.58 6.47 -22.45
N LEU A 398 5.40 5.45 -22.11
CA LEU A 398 6.52 5.64 -21.18
C LEU A 398 7.43 6.81 -21.60
N ALA A 399 7.79 6.88 -22.89
CA ALA A 399 8.67 7.93 -23.41
C ALA A 399 8.04 9.32 -23.42
N LEU A 400 6.76 9.43 -23.79
CA LEU A 400 6.08 10.72 -23.81
C LEU A 400 5.78 11.21 -22.39
N ASP A 401 5.48 10.31 -21.47
CA ASP A 401 5.08 10.66 -20.10
C ASP A 401 6.28 10.86 -19.18
N SER A 402 7.48 10.41 -19.57
CA SER A 402 8.67 10.50 -18.71
C SER A 402 9.04 11.93 -18.33
N HIS A 403 8.71 12.91 -19.17
CA HIS A 403 8.88 14.33 -18.85
C HIS A 403 7.66 15.16 -19.30
N ASP A 404 6.48 14.52 -19.39
CA ASP A 404 5.26 15.14 -19.93
C ASP A 404 5.47 15.86 -21.29
N TYR A 405 6.15 15.19 -22.21
CA TYR A 405 6.44 15.73 -23.53
C TYR A 405 5.16 16.05 -24.29
N GLN A 406 5.11 17.26 -24.83
CA GLN A 406 4.00 17.73 -25.64
C GLN A 406 4.25 17.40 -27.11
N ILE A 407 3.20 16.92 -27.76
CA ILE A 407 3.17 16.64 -29.20
C ILE A 407 1.89 17.25 -29.79
N GLU A 408 1.89 17.53 -31.09
CA GLU A 408 0.76 18.15 -31.80
C GLU A 408 -0.49 17.25 -31.81
N ASP A 409 -0.32 15.93 -31.93
CA ASP A 409 -1.44 14.97 -31.84
C ASP A 409 -1.79 14.67 -30.37
N THR A 410 -2.65 15.51 -29.81
CA THR A 410 -3.17 15.36 -28.44
C THR A 410 -3.99 14.08 -28.24
N GLY A 411 -4.46 13.43 -29.31
CA GLY A 411 -5.20 12.17 -29.24
C GLY A 411 -4.29 10.93 -29.20
N PHE A 412 -3.00 11.08 -29.46
CA PHE A 412 -2.07 9.95 -29.63
C PHE A 412 -1.94 9.08 -28.37
N ARG A 413 -1.86 9.69 -27.18
CA ARG A 413 -1.82 8.96 -25.90
C ARG A 413 -3.05 8.06 -25.73
N GLN A 414 -4.24 8.59 -26.00
CA GLN A 414 -5.47 7.81 -25.92
C GLN A 414 -5.49 6.67 -26.95
N GLN A 415 -4.96 6.87 -28.16
CA GLN A 415 -4.82 5.79 -29.15
C GLN A 415 -3.91 4.66 -28.63
N CYS A 416 -2.81 4.99 -27.95
CA CYS A 416 -1.95 4.01 -27.30
C CYS A 416 -2.68 3.27 -26.18
N ILE A 417 -3.38 3.98 -25.29
CA ILE A 417 -4.16 3.40 -24.18
C ILE A 417 -5.21 2.44 -24.72
N ASP A 418 -6.06 2.88 -25.66
CA ASP A 418 -7.13 2.07 -26.23
C ASP A 418 -6.58 0.80 -26.90
N TYR A 419 -5.42 0.90 -27.56
CA TYR A 419 -4.76 -0.25 -28.16
C TYR A 419 -4.22 -1.23 -27.13
N ILE A 420 -3.62 -0.76 -26.04
CA ILE A 420 -3.13 -1.62 -24.94
C ILE A 420 -4.33 -2.31 -24.28
N LEU A 421 -5.38 -1.57 -23.91
CA LEU A 421 -6.59 -2.13 -23.30
C LEU A 421 -7.26 -3.16 -24.21
N GLY A 422 -7.35 -2.88 -25.53
CA GLY A 422 -7.90 -3.80 -26.51
C GLY A 422 -7.09 -5.09 -26.73
N LYS A 423 -5.90 -5.20 -26.12
CA LYS A 423 -5.03 -6.39 -26.15
C LYS A 423 -5.03 -7.17 -24.84
N GLN A 424 -5.77 -6.73 -23.82
CA GLN A 424 -5.87 -7.46 -22.56
C GLN A 424 -6.49 -8.84 -22.81
N LEU A 425 -5.87 -9.86 -22.24
CA LEU A 425 -6.27 -11.26 -22.39
C LEU A 425 -7.40 -11.60 -21.40
N ALA A 426 -8.04 -12.75 -21.62
CA ALA A 426 -9.19 -13.18 -20.80
C ALA A 426 -8.81 -13.45 -19.33
N ASP A 427 -7.55 -13.78 -19.06
CA ASP A 427 -6.99 -13.99 -17.73
C ASP A 427 -6.55 -12.69 -17.03
N GLY A 428 -6.77 -11.53 -17.65
CA GLY A 428 -6.51 -10.21 -17.07
C GLY A 428 -5.15 -9.61 -17.38
N GLY A 429 -4.19 -10.38 -17.90
CA GLY A 429 -2.86 -9.87 -18.24
C GLY A 429 -2.67 -9.53 -19.72
N TRP A 430 -1.42 -9.34 -20.11
CA TRP A 430 -1.00 -9.12 -21.49
C TRP A 430 0.12 -10.08 -21.90
N ALA A 431 0.22 -10.32 -23.20
CA ALA A 431 1.34 -11.04 -23.79
C ALA A 431 1.72 -10.44 -25.14
N LEU A 432 2.96 -10.68 -25.56
CA LEU A 432 3.43 -10.25 -26.88
C LEU A 432 2.71 -11.03 -27.99
N SER A 433 2.39 -12.29 -27.70
CA SER A 433 1.63 -13.20 -28.55
C SER A 433 1.04 -14.33 -27.71
N GLY A 434 -0.02 -14.97 -28.17
CA GLY A 434 -0.68 -16.07 -27.46
C GLY A 434 -1.95 -15.62 -26.74
N SER A 435 -2.45 -16.48 -25.85
CA SER A 435 -3.72 -16.30 -25.13
C SER A 435 -3.58 -16.41 -23.62
N THR A 436 -2.35 -16.39 -23.10
CA THR A 436 -2.04 -16.47 -21.68
C THR A 436 -1.13 -15.31 -21.32
N ALA A 437 -1.40 -14.68 -20.18
CA ALA A 437 -0.61 -13.58 -19.66
C ALA A 437 0.87 -13.96 -19.49
N ASP A 438 1.73 -13.04 -19.89
CA ASP A 438 3.18 -13.11 -19.73
C ASP A 438 3.60 -12.06 -18.69
N PRO A 439 4.46 -12.40 -17.71
CA PRO A 439 4.81 -11.47 -16.65
C PRO A 439 5.49 -10.21 -17.19
N ASP A 440 6.38 -10.32 -18.18
CA ASP A 440 7.12 -9.18 -18.74
C ASP A 440 6.14 -8.20 -19.38
N MET A 441 5.30 -8.70 -20.28
CA MET A 441 4.38 -7.86 -21.03
C MET A 441 3.24 -7.31 -20.18
N THR A 442 2.79 -8.06 -19.19
CA THR A 442 1.79 -7.59 -18.22
C THR A 442 2.37 -6.47 -17.37
N ALA A 443 3.57 -6.66 -16.83
CA ALA A 443 4.24 -5.65 -16.04
C ALA A 443 4.57 -4.38 -16.85
N MET A 444 5.10 -4.52 -18.06
CA MET A 444 5.37 -3.37 -18.93
C MET A 444 4.10 -2.58 -19.31
N ALA A 445 2.98 -3.27 -19.53
CA ALA A 445 1.70 -2.61 -19.75
C ALA A 445 1.27 -1.80 -18.51
N LEU A 446 1.37 -2.40 -17.31
CA LEU A 446 1.10 -1.73 -16.04
C LEU A 446 1.98 -0.48 -15.84
N GLN A 447 3.28 -0.57 -16.11
CA GLN A 447 4.21 0.57 -16.03
C GLN A 447 3.73 1.75 -16.88
N SER A 448 3.27 1.49 -18.11
CA SER A 448 2.78 2.53 -19.02
C SER A 448 1.39 3.07 -18.68
N LEU A 449 0.55 2.27 -18.01
CA LEU A 449 -0.82 2.62 -17.67
C LEU A 449 -0.97 3.25 -16.28
N ALA A 450 0.02 3.11 -15.41
CA ALA A 450 -0.02 3.62 -14.05
C ALA A 450 -0.44 5.12 -13.94
N PRO A 451 0.01 6.03 -14.82
CA PRO A 451 -0.42 7.44 -14.78
C PRO A 451 -1.90 7.67 -15.16
N TYR A 452 -2.59 6.67 -15.69
CA TYR A 452 -3.91 6.79 -16.30
C TYR A 452 -5.02 6.09 -15.50
N CYS A 453 -4.75 5.65 -14.27
CA CYS A 453 -5.70 4.95 -13.40
C CYS A 453 -6.93 5.78 -13.01
N GLU A 454 -6.94 7.10 -13.25
CA GLU A 454 -8.15 7.92 -13.13
C GLU A 454 -9.23 7.56 -14.18
N GLN A 455 -8.83 6.96 -15.31
CA GLN A 455 -9.77 6.45 -16.30
C GLN A 455 -10.35 5.12 -15.79
N PRO A 456 -11.69 4.98 -15.62
CA PRO A 456 -12.28 3.76 -15.06
C PRO A 456 -11.93 2.48 -15.82
N SER A 457 -11.85 2.54 -17.15
CA SER A 457 -11.45 1.39 -17.97
C SER A 457 -9.99 0.98 -17.76
N VAL A 458 -9.10 1.94 -17.54
CA VAL A 458 -7.69 1.68 -17.23
C VAL A 458 -7.58 1.09 -15.83
N LYS A 459 -8.25 1.69 -14.83
CA LYS A 459 -8.28 1.18 -13.45
C LYS A 459 -8.69 -0.30 -13.39
N THR A 460 -9.81 -0.65 -14.00
CA THR A 460 -10.30 -2.03 -14.04
C THR A 460 -9.32 -2.97 -14.74
N ALA A 461 -8.65 -2.52 -15.80
CA ALA A 461 -7.66 -3.34 -16.49
C ALA A 461 -6.40 -3.54 -15.64
N VAL A 462 -5.93 -2.48 -14.96
CA VAL A 462 -4.79 -2.50 -14.04
C VAL A 462 -5.06 -3.43 -12.85
N GLU A 463 -6.22 -3.33 -12.21
CA GLU A 463 -6.61 -4.20 -11.08
C GLU A 463 -6.56 -5.68 -11.48
N LYS A 464 -7.18 -6.03 -12.61
CA LYS A 464 -7.13 -7.40 -13.14
C LYS A 464 -5.71 -7.89 -13.39
N ALA A 465 -4.86 -7.05 -13.97
CA ALA A 465 -3.50 -7.42 -14.29
C ALA A 465 -2.60 -7.55 -13.04
N VAL A 466 -2.84 -6.74 -12.00
CA VAL A 466 -2.21 -6.92 -10.69
C VAL A 466 -2.60 -8.27 -10.09
N ASP A 467 -3.88 -8.63 -10.14
CA ASP A 467 -4.35 -9.95 -9.68
C ASP A 467 -3.74 -11.08 -10.52
N THR A 468 -3.62 -10.90 -11.84
CA THR A 468 -2.94 -11.86 -12.72
C THR A 468 -1.48 -12.05 -12.32
N LEU A 469 -0.72 -10.97 -12.10
CA LEU A 469 0.68 -11.05 -11.67
C LEU A 469 0.78 -11.76 -10.31
N SER A 470 -0.06 -11.39 -9.33
CA SER A 470 -0.13 -12.06 -8.04
C SER A 470 -0.40 -13.56 -8.17
N GLY A 471 -1.28 -13.95 -9.10
CA GLY A 471 -1.65 -15.35 -9.33
C GLY A 471 -0.58 -16.19 -10.05
N ILE A 472 0.24 -15.58 -10.91
CA ILE A 472 1.29 -16.31 -11.66
C ILE A 472 2.65 -16.34 -10.95
N GLN A 473 2.82 -15.55 -9.89
CA GLN A 473 4.02 -15.57 -9.04
C GLN A 473 4.28 -16.97 -8.47
N LYS A 474 5.55 -17.39 -8.46
CA LYS A 474 5.98 -18.70 -7.95
C LYS A 474 6.19 -18.67 -6.44
N ASP A 475 6.23 -19.85 -5.80
CA ASP A 475 6.54 -20.01 -4.38
C ASP A 475 7.90 -19.42 -3.97
N SER A 476 8.82 -19.27 -4.94
CA SER A 476 10.10 -18.59 -4.77
C SER A 476 10.00 -17.06 -4.70
N GLY A 477 8.80 -16.49 -4.82
CA GLY A 477 8.56 -15.07 -5.05
C GLY A 477 8.82 -14.63 -6.50
N GLY A 478 9.37 -15.51 -7.34
CA GLY A 478 9.83 -15.21 -8.70
C GLY A 478 8.76 -15.33 -9.79
N TYR A 479 9.18 -15.02 -11.03
CA TYR A 479 8.32 -15.03 -12.22
C TYR A 479 8.98 -15.77 -13.36
N ALA A 480 8.19 -16.57 -14.08
CA ALA A 480 8.66 -17.35 -15.23
C ALA A 480 8.04 -16.82 -16.53
N SER A 481 8.90 -16.39 -17.44
CA SER A 481 8.55 -16.02 -18.82
C SER A 481 8.98 -17.15 -19.75
N TRP A 482 8.11 -17.55 -20.67
CA TRP A 482 8.31 -18.70 -21.58
C TRP A 482 8.73 -20.02 -20.89
N GLY A 483 8.32 -20.20 -19.63
CA GLY A 483 8.61 -21.40 -18.82
C GLY A 483 9.91 -21.34 -18.01
N THR A 484 10.67 -20.25 -18.08
CA THR A 484 11.93 -20.09 -17.34
C THR A 484 11.82 -18.95 -16.34
N GLU A 485 12.03 -19.26 -15.06
CA GLU A 485 12.18 -18.25 -14.00
C GLU A 485 13.49 -17.49 -14.21
N ASN A 486 13.40 -16.17 -14.34
CA ASN A 486 14.54 -15.32 -14.67
C ASN A 486 14.46 -13.96 -13.96
N SER A 487 15.62 -13.30 -13.81
CA SER A 487 15.73 -12.03 -13.09
C SER A 487 15.05 -10.87 -13.82
N GLU A 488 15.06 -10.87 -15.15
CA GLU A 488 14.48 -9.80 -15.97
C GLU A 488 12.97 -9.72 -15.80
N SER A 489 12.27 -10.85 -15.74
CA SER A 489 10.83 -10.89 -15.49
C SER A 489 10.47 -10.36 -14.11
N ILE A 490 11.26 -10.71 -13.09
CA ILE A 490 11.07 -10.20 -11.73
C ILE A 490 11.33 -8.69 -11.70
N ALA A 491 12.36 -8.22 -12.40
CA ALA A 491 12.68 -6.80 -12.53
C ALA A 491 11.52 -6.00 -13.14
N GLN A 492 10.88 -6.49 -14.22
CA GLN A 492 9.71 -5.83 -14.80
C GLN A 492 8.56 -5.70 -13.80
N VAL A 493 8.26 -6.78 -13.05
CA VAL A 493 7.18 -6.77 -12.05
C VAL A 493 7.48 -5.78 -10.93
N ILE A 494 8.70 -5.73 -10.41
CA ILE A 494 9.10 -4.74 -9.39
C ILE A 494 8.89 -3.30 -9.89
N VAL A 495 9.30 -3.00 -11.13
CA VAL A 495 9.08 -1.66 -11.71
C VAL A 495 7.58 -1.37 -11.89
N ALA A 496 6.76 -2.35 -12.25
CA ALA A 496 5.32 -2.18 -12.35
C ALA A 496 4.66 -1.91 -10.99
N CYS A 497 5.00 -2.68 -9.96
CA CYS A 497 4.48 -2.49 -8.61
C CYS A 497 4.83 -1.10 -8.08
N THR A 498 6.11 -0.72 -8.17
CA THR A 498 6.60 0.57 -7.67
C THR A 498 6.00 1.76 -8.44
N ALA A 499 5.75 1.62 -9.76
CA ALA A 499 5.03 2.63 -10.53
C ALA A 499 3.56 2.82 -10.09
N LEU A 500 2.94 1.78 -9.52
CA LEU A 500 1.58 1.82 -8.95
C LEU A 500 1.55 2.18 -7.46
N GLY A 501 2.71 2.48 -6.86
CA GLY A 501 2.82 2.73 -5.41
C GLY A 501 2.69 1.46 -4.54
N ILE A 502 2.76 0.28 -5.15
CA ILE A 502 2.70 -1.01 -4.46
C ILE A 502 4.13 -1.40 -4.05
N ASN A 503 4.34 -1.74 -2.78
CA ASN A 503 5.62 -2.24 -2.31
C ASN A 503 5.77 -3.73 -2.68
N PRO A 504 6.67 -4.11 -3.61
CA PRO A 504 6.82 -5.50 -4.05
C PRO A 504 7.49 -6.42 -3.03
N ASP A 505 8.00 -5.88 -1.92
CA ASP A 505 8.62 -6.63 -0.84
C ASP A 505 7.64 -7.00 0.28
N THR A 506 6.64 -6.15 0.51
CA THR A 506 5.75 -6.24 1.69
C THR A 506 4.27 -6.33 1.35
N ASP A 507 3.86 -5.99 0.12
CA ASP A 507 2.46 -6.13 -0.28
C ASP A 507 2.10 -7.62 -0.38
N PRO A 508 1.06 -8.08 0.33
CA PRO A 508 0.70 -9.50 0.41
C PRO A 508 0.31 -10.14 -0.93
N ARG A 509 0.04 -9.34 -1.97
CA ARG A 509 -0.19 -9.85 -3.33
C ARG A 509 1.10 -10.31 -3.99
N PHE A 510 2.26 -9.81 -3.54
CA PHE A 510 3.58 -10.05 -4.12
C PHE A 510 4.53 -10.80 -3.17
N VAL A 511 3.98 -11.37 -2.10
CA VAL A 511 4.68 -12.22 -1.13
C VAL A 511 4.08 -13.63 -1.16
N LYS A 512 4.92 -14.65 -1.37
CA LYS A 512 4.54 -16.08 -1.33
C LYS A 512 5.29 -16.78 -0.21
N GLY A 513 4.58 -17.08 0.88
CA GLY A 513 5.21 -17.59 2.10
C GLY A 513 6.16 -16.54 2.68
N GLU A 514 7.44 -16.86 2.77
CA GLU A 514 8.50 -15.93 3.22
C GLU A 514 9.24 -15.25 2.06
N ASN A 515 8.84 -15.45 0.79
CA ASN A 515 9.55 -14.93 -0.37
C ASN A 515 8.76 -13.82 -1.09
N SER A 516 9.28 -12.61 -1.08
CA SER A 516 8.77 -11.49 -1.88
C SER A 516 9.31 -11.48 -3.31
N ALA A 517 8.80 -10.59 -4.16
CA ALA A 517 9.40 -10.35 -5.48
C ALA A 517 10.82 -9.76 -5.36
N VAL A 518 11.10 -8.99 -4.31
CA VAL A 518 12.44 -8.44 -4.05
C VAL A 518 13.39 -9.55 -3.58
N ASP A 519 12.98 -10.41 -2.64
CA ASP A 519 13.75 -11.61 -2.23
C ASP A 519 14.11 -12.46 -3.45
N ALA A 520 13.11 -12.68 -4.32
CA ALA A 520 13.30 -13.43 -5.53
C ALA A 520 14.36 -12.79 -6.43
N LEU A 521 14.32 -11.48 -6.68
CA LEU A 521 15.34 -10.79 -7.50
C LEU A 521 16.73 -10.88 -6.86
N LEU A 522 16.84 -10.64 -5.55
CA LEU A 522 18.11 -10.68 -4.84
C LEU A 522 18.74 -12.07 -4.86
N SER A 523 17.94 -13.12 -4.94
CA SER A 523 18.45 -14.50 -5.09
C SER A 523 19.14 -14.77 -6.45
N PHE A 524 19.03 -13.85 -7.43
CA PHE A 524 19.79 -13.87 -8.69
C PHE A 524 21.07 -13.03 -8.62
N TYR A 525 21.36 -12.33 -7.53
CA TYR A 525 22.59 -11.56 -7.38
C TYR A 525 23.79 -12.49 -7.10
N ASP A 526 24.78 -12.47 -7.98
CA ASP A 526 26.06 -13.13 -7.78
C ASP A 526 27.04 -12.14 -7.12
N SER A 527 27.27 -12.30 -5.82
CA SER A 527 28.16 -11.44 -5.04
C SER A 527 29.64 -11.53 -5.44
N GLY A 528 30.05 -12.62 -6.09
CA GLY A 528 31.40 -12.78 -6.62
C GLY A 528 31.62 -11.96 -7.89
N ALA A 529 30.62 -11.95 -8.78
CA ALA A 529 30.62 -11.16 -10.00
C ALA A 529 30.16 -9.71 -9.78
N LYS A 530 29.44 -9.43 -8.69
CA LYS A 530 28.71 -8.18 -8.43
C LYS A 530 27.69 -7.85 -9.53
N MET A 531 27.05 -8.90 -10.04
CA MET A 531 26.16 -8.86 -11.19
C MET A 531 24.97 -9.77 -10.95
N PHE A 532 23.86 -9.49 -11.61
CA PHE A 532 22.72 -10.41 -11.63
C PHE A 532 22.91 -11.47 -12.71
N CYS A 533 22.47 -12.69 -12.44
CA CYS A 533 22.37 -13.75 -13.44
C CYS A 533 20.99 -13.75 -14.11
N HIS A 534 20.93 -14.20 -15.37
CA HIS A 534 19.64 -14.40 -16.07
C HIS A 534 18.85 -15.51 -15.37
N THR A 535 19.51 -16.64 -15.19
CA THR A 535 19.04 -17.87 -14.54
C THR A 535 19.97 -18.19 -13.38
N LYS A 536 19.41 -18.65 -12.24
CA LYS A 536 20.18 -18.93 -11.02
C LYS A 536 21.36 -19.85 -11.30
N GLY A 537 22.57 -19.38 -10.98
CA GLY A 537 23.81 -20.15 -11.09
C GLY A 537 24.55 -20.03 -12.43
N ASP A 538 24.05 -19.27 -13.41
CA ASP A 538 24.69 -19.11 -14.73
C ASP A 538 25.77 -18.01 -14.77
N GLY A 539 26.07 -17.38 -13.63
CA GLY A 539 27.03 -16.29 -13.50
C GLY A 539 26.49 -14.94 -13.98
N GLY A 540 27.26 -13.88 -13.74
CA GLY A 540 26.87 -12.50 -14.07
C GLY A 540 26.51 -12.30 -15.55
N ASN A 541 25.33 -11.72 -15.79
CA ASN A 541 24.81 -11.39 -17.11
C ASN A 541 24.55 -9.89 -17.24
N GLN A 542 24.95 -9.30 -18.36
CA GLN A 542 24.86 -7.86 -18.63
C GLN A 542 23.40 -7.36 -18.62
N MET A 543 22.49 -8.02 -19.35
CA MET A 543 21.08 -7.65 -19.42
C MET A 543 20.39 -7.81 -18.06
N ALA A 544 20.59 -8.96 -17.41
CA ALA A 544 20.08 -9.22 -16.07
C ALA A 544 20.54 -8.15 -15.07
N THR A 545 21.81 -7.75 -15.15
CA THR A 545 22.37 -6.71 -14.26
C THR A 545 21.75 -5.35 -14.53
N GLU A 546 21.63 -4.94 -15.78
CA GLU A 546 21.03 -3.65 -16.14
C GLU A 546 19.54 -3.59 -15.72
N GLN A 547 18.78 -4.65 -15.95
CA GLN A 547 17.36 -4.70 -15.53
C GLN A 547 17.18 -4.85 -14.02
N GLY A 548 17.98 -5.71 -13.39
CA GLY A 548 17.98 -5.86 -11.93
C GLY A 548 18.36 -4.56 -11.22
N VAL A 549 19.34 -3.82 -11.74
CA VAL A 549 19.72 -2.52 -11.19
C VAL A 549 18.58 -1.52 -11.29
N TYR A 550 17.98 -1.29 -12.46
CA TYR A 550 16.91 -0.28 -12.52
C TYR A 550 15.68 -0.69 -11.70
N ALA A 551 15.44 -1.99 -11.51
CA ALA A 551 14.36 -2.48 -10.65
C ALA A 551 14.63 -2.20 -9.17
N LEU A 552 15.86 -2.45 -8.70
CA LEU A 552 16.28 -2.07 -7.36
C LEU A 552 16.31 -0.54 -7.17
N VAL A 553 16.64 0.23 -8.22
CA VAL A 553 16.48 1.69 -8.21
C VAL A 553 15.02 2.08 -8.06
N ALA A 554 14.10 1.48 -8.82
CA ALA A 554 12.67 1.76 -8.72
C ALA A 554 12.12 1.48 -7.31
N TYR A 555 12.52 0.34 -6.74
CA TYR A 555 12.18 -0.04 -5.36
C TYR A 555 12.77 0.94 -4.33
N ASN A 556 14.06 1.26 -4.43
CA ASN A 556 14.70 2.22 -3.52
C ASN A 556 14.09 3.62 -3.63
N ARG A 557 13.65 4.05 -4.83
CA ARG A 557 12.93 5.32 -5.03
C ARG A 557 11.55 5.30 -4.36
N LEU A 558 10.81 4.19 -4.43
CA LEU A 558 9.54 4.03 -3.71
C LEU A 558 9.75 4.19 -2.19
N LEU A 559 10.75 3.51 -1.61
CA LEU A 559 11.04 3.61 -0.18
C LEU A 559 11.41 5.04 0.27
N GLN A 560 11.99 5.83 -0.65
CA GLN A 560 12.38 7.22 -0.40
C GLN A 560 11.28 8.24 -0.74
N GLY A 561 10.09 7.80 -1.16
CA GLY A 561 9.01 8.68 -1.60
C GLY A 561 9.35 9.52 -2.84
N LYS A 562 10.31 9.06 -3.66
CA LYS A 562 10.72 9.72 -4.91
C LYS A 562 9.79 9.32 -6.07
N SER A 563 9.83 10.08 -7.15
CA SER A 563 9.12 9.73 -8.39
C SER A 563 9.50 8.33 -8.90
N SER A 564 8.57 7.65 -9.55
CA SER A 564 8.79 6.30 -10.09
C SER A 564 9.94 6.28 -11.12
N LEU A 565 10.42 5.08 -11.49
CA LEU A 565 11.60 4.96 -12.35
C LEU A 565 11.47 5.77 -13.65
N TYR A 566 10.31 5.68 -14.31
CA TYR A 566 10.04 6.34 -15.59
C TYR A 566 9.33 7.69 -15.47
N ASP A 567 8.81 8.07 -14.29
CA ASP A 567 8.40 9.46 -14.05
C ASP A 567 9.65 10.28 -13.72
N MET A 568 10.12 11.05 -14.70
CA MET A 568 11.34 11.85 -14.60
C MET A 568 11.05 13.35 -14.64
N LYS A 569 9.81 13.78 -14.34
CA LYS A 569 9.47 15.21 -14.26
C LYS A 569 10.25 15.94 -13.17
N ASP A 570 10.80 15.20 -12.20
CA ASP A 570 11.72 15.69 -11.17
C ASP A 570 13.15 15.92 -11.68
N VAL A 571 13.50 15.45 -12.89
CA VAL A 571 14.83 15.64 -13.45
C VAL A 571 14.90 17.01 -14.15
N PRO A 572 15.82 17.90 -13.73
CA PRO A 572 15.97 19.20 -14.37
C PRO A 572 16.58 19.02 -15.76
N PHE A 573 16.01 19.70 -16.76
CA PHE A 573 16.56 19.70 -18.11
C PHE A 573 17.61 20.80 -18.28
N THR A 574 18.70 20.48 -18.96
CA THR A 574 19.69 21.46 -19.42
C THR A 574 19.52 21.71 -20.91
N ASP A 575 19.59 22.96 -21.34
CA ASP A 575 19.49 23.34 -22.75
C ASP A 575 20.77 22.97 -23.54
N GLU A 576 20.79 23.29 -24.84
CA GLU A 576 21.93 23.02 -25.74
C GLU A 576 23.25 23.69 -25.33
N SER A 577 23.18 24.73 -24.49
CA SER A 577 24.35 25.41 -23.93
C SER A 577 24.87 24.77 -22.63
N GLY A 578 24.14 23.78 -22.10
CA GLY A 578 24.43 23.17 -20.81
C GLY A 578 23.92 23.98 -19.61
N GLN A 579 23.12 25.03 -19.84
CA GLN A 579 22.46 25.77 -18.75
C GLN A 579 21.16 25.09 -18.35
N GLN A 580 20.93 24.98 -17.04
CA GLN A 580 19.69 24.43 -16.48
C GLN A 580 18.50 25.31 -16.92
N LYS A 581 17.46 24.69 -17.49
CA LYS A 581 16.22 25.37 -17.86
C LYS A 581 15.55 25.84 -16.57
N ILE A 582 15.43 27.15 -16.41
CA ILE A 582 14.79 27.74 -15.22
C ILE A 582 13.30 27.41 -15.25
N SER A 583 12.76 26.91 -14.15
CA SER A 583 11.34 26.59 -14.01
C SER A 583 10.72 27.29 -12.81
N ALA A 584 9.40 27.44 -12.83
CA ALA A 584 8.62 27.98 -11.72
C ALA A 584 7.55 27.01 -11.25
N THR A 585 7.23 27.08 -9.96
CA THR A 585 6.07 26.42 -9.36
C THR A 585 5.30 27.42 -8.50
N VAL A 586 4.05 27.10 -8.18
CA VAL A 586 3.22 27.92 -7.29
C VAL A 586 2.68 27.06 -6.15
N GLY A 587 2.92 27.49 -4.92
CA GLY A 587 2.35 26.95 -3.68
C GLY A 587 1.18 27.79 -3.21
N MET A 588 0.08 27.15 -2.83
CA MET A 588 -1.16 27.80 -2.39
C MET A 588 -1.85 26.91 -1.35
N PRO A 589 -2.64 27.49 -0.42
CA PRO A 589 -3.49 26.69 0.44
C PRO A 589 -4.49 25.87 -0.38
N LYS A 590 -4.81 24.65 0.09
CA LYS A 590 -5.77 23.76 -0.57
C LYS A 590 -7.17 24.34 -0.54
N GLU A 591 -7.53 24.96 0.58
CA GLU A 591 -8.86 25.50 0.86
C GLU A 591 -8.77 26.85 1.55
N ILE A 592 -9.72 27.74 1.26
CA ILE A 592 -9.90 29.01 1.97
C ILE A 592 -11.38 29.26 2.25
N SER A 593 -11.66 30.11 3.24
CA SER A 593 -13.02 30.53 3.54
C SER A 593 -13.61 31.36 2.40
N ASN A 594 -14.85 31.06 1.98
CA ASN A 594 -15.61 31.85 1.02
C ASN A 594 -16.33 33.03 1.74
N ILE A 595 -15.53 33.85 2.41
CA ILE A 595 -15.95 35.02 3.18
C ILE A 595 -15.29 36.27 2.58
N VAL A 596 -16.05 37.35 2.47
CA VAL A 596 -15.51 38.62 1.97
C VAL A 596 -14.46 39.13 2.95
N GLY A 597 -13.27 39.42 2.43
CA GLY A 597 -12.12 39.85 3.21
C GLY A 597 -11.17 38.72 3.62
N THR A 598 -11.46 37.46 3.30
CA THR A 598 -10.50 36.36 3.51
C THR A 598 -9.22 36.62 2.72
N GLU A 599 -8.11 36.71 3.44
CA GLU A 599 -6.76 36.86 2.88
C GLU A 599 -6.08 35.50 2.76
N PHE A 600 -5.29 35.32 1.71
CA PHE A 600 -4.51 34.11 1.45
C PHE A 600 -3.33 34.45 0.54
N ASN A 601 -2.34 33.57 0.45
CA ASN A 601 -1.15 33.83 -0.36
C ASN A 601 -0.97 32.81 -1.49
N ALA A 602 -0.34 33.27 -2.56
CA ALA A 602 0.26 32.42 -3.59
C ALA A 602 1.78 32.63 -3.58
N VAL A 603 2.53 31.56 -3.36
CA VAL A 603 4.00 31.56 -3.24
C VAL A 603 4.59 31.03 -4.53
N VAL A 604 5.33 31.86 -5.25
CA VAL A 604 6.01 31.45 -6.50
C VAL A 604 7.44 31.05 -6.18
N ASN A 605 7.80 29.82 -6.53
CA ASN A 605 9.15 29.29 -6.37
C ASN A 605 9.84 29.19 -7.74
N ILE A 606 11.17 29.28 -7.74
CA ILE A 606 12.02 29.15 -8.92
C ILE A 606 13.04 28.02 -8.73
N ASP A 607 13.31 27.28 -9.79
CA ASP A 607 14.35 26.24 -9.83
C ASP A 607 15.32 26.50 -11.00
N GLY A 608 16.57 26.08 -10.84
CA GLY A 608 17.63 26.20 -11.84
C GLY A 608 18.26 27.58 -11.97
N TRP A 609 18.20 28.42 -10.93
CA TRP A 609 18.77 29.77 -10.97
C TRP A 609 20.30 29.77 -10.99
N ASP A 610 20.88 30.51 -11.94
CA ASP A 610 22.33 30.71 -12.06
C ASP A 610 22.72 32.18 -11.82
N ASN A 611 23.37 32.46 -10.69
CA ASN A 611 23.89 33.80 -10.38
C ASN A 611 24.97 34.29 -11.37
N GLN A 612 25.62 33.40 -12.11
CA GLN A 612 26.66 33.75 -13.09
C GLN A 612 26.07 34.20 -14.42
N ALA A 613 24.80 33.89 -14.70
CA ALA A 613 24.12 34.26 -15.93
C ALA A 613 23.81 35.77 -16.05
N GLY A 614 23.94 36.52 -14.95
CA GLY A 614 23.84 37.99 -14.97
C GLY A 614 22.43 38.51 -15.26
N TYR A 615 21.40 37.84 -14.75
CA TYR A 615 20.01 38.30 -14.82
C TYR A 615 19.87 39.71 -14.24
N ARG A 616 19.05 40.56 -14.84
CA ARG A 616 18.83 41.96 -14.42
C ARG A 616 17.36 42.34 -14.26
N LEU A 617 16.48 41.60 -14.92
CA LEU A 617 15.04 41.84 -14.86
C LEU A 617 14.28 40.52 -14.92
N MET A 618 13.29 40.38 -14.05
CA MET A 618 12.21 39.40 -14.17
C MET A 618 10.92 40.10 -14.62
N ASP A 619 10.18 39.48 -15.53
CA ASP A 619 8.81 39.85 -15.93
C ASP A 619 7.91 38.62 -15.77
N CYS A 620 6.83 38.75 -15.01
CA CYS A 620 5.92 37.66 -14.66
C CYS A 620 4.47 38.12 -14.82
N VAL A 621 3.63 37.25 -15.40
CA VAL A 621 2.21 37.49 -15.62
C VAL A 621 1.41 36.35 -14.99
N ILE A 622 0.49 36.71 -14.10
CA ILE A 622 -0.29 35.77 -13.30
C ILE A 622 -1.78 36.02 -13.52
N ASP A 623 -2.54 34.93 -13.64
CA ASP A 623 -3.97 34.93 -13.84
C ASP A 623 -4.66 35.01 -12.49
N ILE A 624 -5.25 36.17 -12.19
CA ILE A 624 -6.02 36.44 -10.98
C ILE A 624 -7.52 36.35 -11.33
N PRO A 625 -8.28 35.48 -10.66
CA PRO A 625 -9.70 35.31 -10.93
C PRO A 625 -10.51 36.54 -10.51
N GLN A 626 -11.67 36.75 -11.16
CA GLN A 626 -12.54 37.88 -10.83
C GLN A 626 -13.05 37.81 -9.40
N GLY A 627 -13.06 38.95 -8.70
CA GLY A 627 -13.49 39.04 -7.31
C GLY A 627 -12.40 38.74 -6.28
N VAL A 628 -11.15 38.68 -6.73
CA VAL A 628 -9.95 38.62 -5.89
C VAL A 628 -9.10 39.87 -6.13
N SER A 629 -8.70 40.57 -5.08
CA SER A 629 -7.75 41.68 -5.15
C SER A 629 -6.37 41.26 -4.66
N VAL A 630 -5.34 41.91 -5.21
CA VAL A 630 -3.95 41.76 -4.80
C VAL A 630 -3.66 42.75 -3.69
N THR A 631 -3.27 42.27 -2.50
CA THR A 631 -2.98 43.09 -1.32
C THR A 631 -1.51 43.48 -1.25
N LYS A 632 -0.61 42.58 -1.69
CA LYS A 632 0.83 42.81 -1.73
C LYS A 632 1.53 41.87 -2.72
N VAL A 633 2.73 42.27 -3.16
CA VAL A 633 3.72 41.37 -3.76
C VAL A 633 5.02 41.62 -3.01
N GLU A 634 5.54 40.59 -2.36
CA GLU A 634 6.75 40.64 -1.54
C GLU A 634 7.79 39.69 -2.13
N MET A 635 8.97 40.21 -2.43
CA MET A 635 10.08 39.39 -2.91
C MET A 635 10.70 38.62 -1.76
N SER A 636 11.14 37.39 -2.03
CA SER A 636 11.86 36.56 -1.08
C SER A 636 13.10 37.28 -0.56
N SER A 637 13.43 37.07 0.72
CA SER A 637 14.70 37.50 1.30
C SER A 637 15.91 36.91 0.57
N ARG A 638 15.72 35.79 -0.15
CA ARG A 638 16.77 35.12 -0.93
C ARG A 638 17.14 35.89 -2.19
N ILE A 639 16.26 36.69 -2.78
CA ILE A 639 16.53 37.40 -4.03
C ILE A 639 16.86 38.88 -3.78
N SER A 640 18.01 39.32 -4.26
CA SER A 640 18.54 40.67 -4.07
C SER A 640 18.84 41.35 -5.40
N GLY A 641 19.18 42.65 -5.34
CA GLY A 641 19.62 43.41 -6.51
C GLY A 641 18.49 43.97 -7.37
N GLY A 642 17.26 44.04 -6.85
CA GLY A 642 16.13 44.64 -7.56
C GLY A 642 15.09 45.28 -6.63
N GLN A 643 14.09 45.90 -7.25
CA GLN A 643 12.89 46.42 -6.62
C GLN A 643 11.67 45.86 -7.37
N VAL A 644 10.63 45.50 -6.63
CA VAL A 644 9.39 44.98 -7.20
C VAL A 644 8.46 46.10 -7.63
N SER A 645 7.87 45.96 -8.81
CA SER A 645 6.77 46.77 -9.31
C SER A 645 5.70 45.84 -9.84
N TYR A 646 4.44 46.07 -9.51
CA TYR A 646 3.35 45.23 -10.00
C TYR A 646 2.10 46.04 -10.31
N HIS A 647 1.29 45.53 -11.23
CA HIS A 647 0.03 46.12 -11.64
C HIS A 647 -0.97 45.02 -12.01
N LEU A 648 -2.15 45.05 -11.40
CA LEU A 648 -3.29 44.21 -11.77
C LEU A 648 -4.16 44.95 -12.80
N GLU A 649 -4.31 44.38 -13.98
CA GLU A 649 -5.25 44.87 -14.99
C GLU A 649 -6.64 44.28 -14.71
N GLU A 650 -7.53 45.09 -14.11
CA GLU A 650 -8.85 44.63 -13.64
C GLU A 650 -9.74 44.04 -14.75
N GLU A 651 -9.62 44.51 -15.99
CA GLU A 651 -10.44 44.03 -17.11
C GLU A 651 -10.07 42.60 -17.56
N THR A 652 -8.78 42.26 -17.50
CA THR A 652 -8.24 40.98 -17.98
C THR A 652 -7.93 40.00 -16.85
N GLY A 653 -7.86 40.47 -15.60
CA GLY A 653 -7.42 39.68 -14.45
C GLY A 653 -5.92 39.37 -14.47
N LYS A 654 -5.14 40.04 -15.31
CA LYS A 654 -3.70 39.79 -15.44
C LYS A 654 -2.92 40.64 -14.44
N LEU A 655 -2.30 40.00 -13.44
CA LEU A 655 -1.32 40.63 -12.57
C LEU A 655 0.04 40.56 -13.25
N ARG A 656 0.61 41.71 -13.60
CA ARG A 656 1.99 41.81 -14.08
C ARG A 656 2.91 42.21 -12.94
N ILE A 657 3.97 41.44 -12.73
CA ILE A 657 5.01 41.69 -11.73
C ILE A 657 6.33 41.85 -12.49
N VAL A 658 7.08 42.89 -12.16
CA VAL A 658 8.41 43.18 -12.70
C VAL A 658 9.37 43.38 -11.53
N TYR A 659 10.53 42.72 -11.57
CA TYR A 659 11.56 42.83 -10.54
C TYR A 659 12.90 43.19 -11.19
N PHE A 660 13.41 44.38 -10.92
CA PHE A 660 14.65 44.91 -11.50
C PHE A 660 15.19 46.07 -10.66
N ASP A 661 16.47 46.42 -10.82
CA ASP A 661 17.03 47.65 -10.24
C ASP A 661 16.85 48.83 -11.23
N PRO A 662 15.91 49.76 -10.97
CA PRO A 662 15.66 50.89 -11.87
C PRO A 662 16.78 51.94 -11.85
N GLU A 663 17.65 51.94 -10.83
CA GLU A 663 18.66 52.99 -10.64
C GLU A 663 20.02 52.59 -11.20
N ASN A 664 20.48 51.36 -10.95
CA ASN A 664 21.83 50.93 -11.34
C ASN A 664 21.85 49.83 -12.39
N ALA A 665 20.68 49.34 -12.82
CA ALA A 665 20.54 48.17 -13.68
C ALA A 665 21.37 46.98 -13.14
N GLY A 666 21.44 46.80 -11.81
CA GLY A 666 22.20 45.74 -11.15
C GLY A 666 21.79 44.34 -11.58
N THR A 667 22.65 43.36 -11.31
CA THR A 667 22.32 41.94 -11.49
C THR A 667 21.49 41.46 -10.30
N LEU A 668 20.44 40.71 -10.60
CA LEU A 668 19.66 39.96 -9.63
C LEU A 668 20.51 38.78 -9.14
N ALA A 669 20.52 38.55 -7.83
CA ALA A 669 21.27 37.45 -7.23
C ALA A 669 20.45 36.76 -6.15
N MET A 670 20.43 35.43 -6.19
CA MET A 670 19.73 34.58 -5.23
C MET A 670 20.71 33.90 -4.27
N SER A 671 20.44 33.94 -2.96
CA SER A 671 21.25 33.26 -1.94
C SER A 671 20.81 31.80 -1.71
N GLY A 672 21.73 31.00 -1.19
CA GLY A 672 21.53 29.57 -0.92
C GLY A 672 21.70 28.67 -2.16
N GLU A 673 21.92 27.38 -1.92
CA GLU A 673 22.09 26.36 -2.97
C GLU A 673 20.89 25.38 -3.04
N ASP A 674 19.93 25.49 -2.11
CA ASP A 674 18.74 24.64 -2.06
C ASP A 674 17.63 25.18 -2.97
N PHE A 675 17.14 24.32 -3.86
CA PHE A 675 16.07 24.57 -4.82
C PHE A 675 14.98 23.48 -4.77
N PRO A 676 13.73 23.76 -5.18
CA PRO A 676 13.21 25.05 -5.64
C PRO A 676 13.20 26.08 -4.51
N ALA A 677 13.51 27.33 -4.85
CA ALA A 677 13.63 28.44 -3.90
C ALA A 677 12.43 29.38 -4.00
N GLU A 678 11.90 29.85 -2.87
CA GLU A 678 10.91 30.93 -2.90
C GLU A 678 11.48 32.15 -3.62
N PHE A 679 10.74 32.64 -4.61
CA PHE A 679 11.11 33.80 -5.40
C PHE A 679 10.32 35.03 -4.98
N PHE A 680 8.99 34.94 -4.91
CA PHE A 680 8.13 35.98 -4.34
C PHE A 680 6.79 35.41 -3.87
N THR A 681 6.14 36.14 -2.96
CA THR A 681 4.83 35.85 -2.41
C THR A 681 3.82 36.93 -2.82
N ILE A 682 2.63 36.50 -3.22
CA ILE A 682 1.51 37.38 -3.58
C ILE A 682 0.44 37.24 -2.50
N GLY A 683 0.13 38.35 -1.84
CA GLY A 683 -1.04 38.43 -0.96
C GLY A 683 -2.29 38.70 -1.77
N LEU A 684 -3.32 37.91 -1.53
CA LEU A 684 -4.60 37.95 -2.21
C LEU A 684 -5.74 38.07 -1.20
N LYS A 685 -6.86 38.64 -1.62
CA LYS A 685 -8.04 38.82 -0.78
C LYS A 685 -9.33 38.65 -1.58
N LEU A 686 -10.32 37.97 -0.99
CA LEU A 686 -11.65 37.88 -1.56
C LEU A 686 -12.41 39.21 -1.42
N ASP A 687 -12.79 39.84 -2.54
CA ASP A 687 -13.58 41.09 -2.54
C ASP A 687 -15.09 40.84 -2.49
N LYS A 688 -15.52 39.66 -2.92
CA LYS A 688 -16.91 39.22 -2.91
C LYS A 688 -16.98 37.72 -2.67
N LYS A 689 -18.13 37.27 -2.20
CA LYS A 689 -18.46 35.85 -2.20
C LYS A 689 -18.54 35.36 -3.64
N LEU A 690 -17.94 34.21 -3.92
CA LEU A 690 -17.94 33.60 -5.25
C LEU A 690 -18.92 32.43 -5.29
N ASP A 691 -19.61 32.28 -6.43
CA ASP A 691 -20.52 31.16 -6.71
C ASP A 691 -19.76 29.91 -7.16
N GLU A 692 -18.50 30.09 -7.59
CA GLU A 692 -17.59 29.02 -7.96
C GLU A 692 -17.24 28.14 -6.75
N LYS A 693 -16.96 26.87 -6.99
CA LYS A 693 -16.52 25.93 -5.93
C LYS A 693 -15.03 26.05 -5.63
N ALA A 694 -14.25 26.56 -6.58
CA ALA A 694 -12.82 26.67 -6.46
C ALA A 694 -12.28 27.84 -7.30
N LEU A 695 -11.15 28.40 -6.87
CA LEU A 695 -10.40 29.45 -7.53
C LEU A 695 -9.20 28.86 -8.26
N LYS A 696 -8.91 29.38 -9.44
CA LYS A 696 -7.72 28.99 -10.22
C LYS A 696 -6.75 30.15 -10.32
N ILE A 697 -5.49 29.87 -10.02
CA ILE A 697 -4.39 30.81 -10.15
C ILE A 697 -3.27 30.11 -10.93
N ALA A 698 -2.75 30.79 -11.94
CA ALA A 698 -1.70 30.26 -12.80
C ALA A 698 -0.71 31.35 -13.19
N VAL A 699 0.58 31.01 -13.23
CA VAL A 699 1.61 31.84 -13.86
C VAL A 699 1.51 31.63 -15.36
N SER A 700 0.83 32.55 -16.05
CA SER A 700 0.57 32.49 -17.49
C SER A 700 1.78 32.86 -18.36
N GLY A 701 2.81 33.47 -17.77
CA GLY A 701 4.10 33.66 -18.42
C GLY A 701 5.14 34.24 -17.47
N MET A 702 6.39 33.81 -17.59
CA MET A 702 7.49 34.32 -16.79
C MET A 702 8.79 34.32 -17.60
N SER A 703 9.59 35.37 -17.47
CA SER A 703 10.84 35.53 -18.23
C SER A 703 11.89 36.31 -17.46
N LEU A 704 13.16 36.03 -17.79
CA LEU A 704 14.33 36.77 -17.33
C LEU A 704 15.03 37.48 -18.48
N LYS A 705 15.63 38.63 -18.19
CA LYS A 705 16.48 39.38 -19.12
C LYS A 705 17.85 39.64 -18.50
N THR A 706 18.88 39.65 -19.34
CA THR A 706 20.26 39.99 -18.96
C THR A 706 20.62 41.46 -19.25
N SER A 707 19.70 42.23 -19.87
CA SER A 707 19.77 43.70 -20.04
C SER A 707 18.40 44.35 -19.78
N SER A 708 18.39 45.59 -19.25
CA SER A 708 17.17 46.34 -18.89
C SER A 708 16.55 47.12 -20.05
N ASP A 709 17.24 47.23 -21.19
CA ASP A 709 16.90 48.07 -22.35
C ASP A 709 16.65 47.30 -23.68
N GLN A 710 16.74 45.96 -23.67
CA GLN A 710 16.61 45.14 -24.88
C GLN A 710 15.16 44.79 -25.25
N THR A 711 14.86 44.90 -26.55
CA THR A 711 13.53 44.75 -27.16
C THR A 711 13.41 43.57 -28.13
N GLU A 712 14.49 42.80 -28.36
CA GLU A 712 14.46 41.63 -29.24
C GLU A 712 14.09 40.35 -28.47
N GLU A 713 13.25 39.50 -29.07
CA GLU A 713 12.74 38.24 -28.49
C GLU A 713 13.85 37.20 -28.25
N ASP A 714 14.97 37.30 -28.98
CA ASP A 714 16.07 36.31 -29.00
C ASP A 714 16.97 36.31 -27.75
N ALA A 715 16.72 37.18 -26.76
CA ALA A 715 17.49 37.32 -25.52
C ALA A 715 16.66 37.20 -24.23
N MET A 716 15.36 36.88 -24.33
CA MET A 716 14.51 36.59 -23.17
C MET A 716 14.61 35.12 -22.80
N ILE A 717 15.05 34.84 -21.58
CA ILE A 717 15.07 33.49 -21.04
C ILE A 717 13.67 33.21 -20.51
N ILE A 718 12.91 32.40 -21.24
CA ILE A 718 11.56 32.02 -20.85
C ILE A 718 11.65 30.97 -19.74
N ILE A 719 11.03 31.28 -18.60
CA ILE A 719 10.93 30.35 -17.47
C ILE A 719 9.80 29.36 -17.77
N ASP A 720 10.04 28.08 -17.50
CA ASP A 720 9.02 27.05 -17.63
C ASP A 720 7.96 27.17 -16.53
N THR A 721 6.75 27.57 -16.90
CA THR A 721 5.63 27.77 -15.95
C THR A 721 4.57 26.67 -16.04
N SER A 722 4.83 25.56 -16.74
CA SER A 722 3.88 24.45 -16.93
C SER A 722 3.33 23.90 -15.60
N ASN A 723 4.16 23.89 -14.56
CA ASN A 723 3.80 23.42 -13.21
C ASN A 723 3.40 24.54 -12.24
N ALA A 724 3.42 25.81 -12.67
CA ALA A 724 3.11 26.98 -11.86
C ALA A 724 1.61 27.32 -11.91
N GLN A 725 0.76 26.34 -11.61
CA GLN A 725 -0.70 26.51 -11.52
C GLN A 725 -1.31 25.68 -10.38
N GLY A 726 -2.44 26.13 -9.83
CA GLY A 726 -3.20 25.37 -8.85
C GLY A 726 -4.65 25.84 -8.66
N GLU A 727 -5.39 25.06 -7.89
CA GLU A 727 -6.82 25.23 -7.63
C GLU A 727 -7.07 25.22 -6.12
N ILE A 728 -7.79 26.23 -5.61
CA ILE A 728 -8.09 26.46 -4.20
C ILE A 728 -9.59 26.27 -3.98
N ASP A 729 -9.99 25.34 -3.13
CA ASP A 729 -11.40 25.10 -2.83
C ASP A 729 -11.98 26.18 -1.89
N LEU A 730 -13.21 26.61 -2.16
CA LEU A 730 -13.91 27.66 -1.42
C LEU A 730 -14.90 27.05 -0.43
N VAL A 731 -14.57 27.06 0.85
CA VAL A 731 -15.37 26.43 1.92
C VAL A 731 -16.25 27.43 2.68
N LYS A 732 -17.38 26.97 3.20
CA LYS A 732 -18.35 27.80 3.96
C LYS A 732 -18.42 27.47 5.44
N GLU A 733 -17.91 26.29 5.79
CA GLU A 733 -17.89 25.74 7.14
C GLU A 733 -16.42 25.53 7.52
N LEU A 734 -16.18 25.13 8.76
CA LEU A 734 -14.84 24.75 9.20
C LEU A 734 -14.36 23.59 8.32
N SER A 735 -13.12 23.67 7.83
CA SER A 735 -12.59 22.62 6.95
C SER A 735 -11.11 22.41 7.21
N PHE A 736 -10.68 21.16 7.07
CA PHE A 736 -9.38 20.69 7.49
C PHE A 736 -8.63 20.10 6.32
N THR A 737 -7.38 20.48 6.19
CA THR A 737 -6.44 19.90 5.23
C THR A 737 -5.22 19.42 5.97
N SER A 738 -4.65 18.29 5.56
CA SER A 738 -3.50 17.69 6.23
C SER A 738 -2.36 17.38 5.27
N ALA A 739 -1.14 17.42 5.79
CA ALA A 739 0.08 17.11 5.07
C ALA A 739 1.07 16.37 5.99
N VAL A 740 1.67 15.28 5.50
CA VAL A 740 2.80 14.66 6.18
C VAL A 740 4.05 15.47 5.85
N LEU A 741 4.73 15.97 6.88
CA LEU A 741 6.01 16.66 6.74
C LEU A 741 7.16 15.67 6.62
N TYR A 742 7.14 14.63 7.48
CA TYR A 742 8.06 13.50 7.45
C TYR A 742 7.49 12.32 8.26
N THR A 743 7.94 11.11 7.95
CA THR A 743 7.71 9.88 8.73
C THR A 743 9.05 9.40 9.25
N GLY A 744 9.16 9.17 10.56
CA GLY A 744 10.40 8.74 11.19
C GLY A 744 10.93 7.43 10.62
N ASP A 745 12.25 7.30 10.56
CA ASP A 745 12.93 6.10 10.07
C ASP A 745 13.67 5.32 11.16
N GLY A 746 13.58 5.77 12.42
CA GLY A 746 14.18 5.13 13.58
C GLY A 746 15.70 5.27 13.71
N VAL A 747 16.37 6.02 12.83
CA VAL A 747 17.84 6.13 12.81
C VAL A 747 18.38 7.12 13.87
N ASP A 748 17.68 8.23 14.12
CA ASP A 748 18.10 9.29 15.04
C ASP A 748 17.11 9.48 16.22
N LEU A 749 16.68 10.71 16.51
CA LEU A 749 15.80 11.03 17.65
C LEU A 749 14.31 10.79 17.35
N ILE A 750 13.97 10.48 16.09
CA ILE A 750 12.59 10.31 15.61
C ILE A 750 12.30 8.82 15.48
N PRO A 751 11.38 8.26 16.29
CA PRO A 751 11.03 6.84 16.20
C PRO A 751 10.33 6.50 14.87
N GLU A 752 10.52 5.28 14.38
CA GLU A 752 9.94 4.79 13.11
C GLU A 752 8.40 4.79 13.08
N ASN A 753 7.77 4.68 14.25
CA ASN A 753 6.31 4.68 14.39
C ASN A 753 5.72 6.09 14.57
N ARG A 754 6.50 7.15 14.29
CA ARG A 754 6.06 8.53 14.46
C ARG A 754 6.10 9.26 13.13
N MET A 755 5.14 10.16 12.91
CA MET A 755 5.15 11.07 11.76
C MET A 755 4.79 12.48 12.19
N ALA A 756 5.36 13.49 11.54
CA ALA A 756 4.98 14.88 11.73
C ALA A 756 3.89 15.25 10.73
N VAL A 757 2.74 15.69 11.22
CA VAL A 757 1.59 16.10 10.40
C VAL A 757 1.33 17.58 10.61
N SER A 758 1.17 18.31 9.51
CA SER A 758 0.60 19.65 9.51
C SER A 758 -0.89 19.58 9.19
N VAL A 759 -1.70 20.33 9.93
CA VAL A 759 -3.14 20.50 9.69
C VAL A 759 -3.43 21.98 9.50
N SER A 760 -4.02 22.35 8.37
CA SER A 760 -4.48 23.72 8.11
C SER A 760 -6.01 23.78 8.16
N VAL A 761 -6.54 24.77 8.89
CA VAL A 761 -7.95 24.90 9.20
C VAL A 761 -8.50 26.17 8.54
N ALA A 762 -9.30 25.99 7.49
CA ALA A 762 -10.04 27.07 6.86
C ALA A 762 -11.24 27.46 7.73
N ASN A 763 -11.66 28.73 7.64
CA ASN A 763 -12.77 29.30 8.42
C ASN A 763 -12.55 29.33 9.94
N LEU A 764 -11.29 29.39 10.37
CA LEU A 764 -10.90 29.59 11.76
C LEU A 764 -10.37 31.02 11.96
N GLU A 765 -11.06 31.83 12.78
CA GLU A 765 -10.75 33.26 12.93
C GLU A 765 -9.58 33.54 13.90
N GLU A 766 -9.41 32.72 14.95
CA GLU A 766 -8.40 32.90 16.00
C GLU A 766 -7.49 31.66 16.11
N ASN A 767 -6.33 31.80 16.77
CA ASN A 767 -5.41 30.69 17.03
C ASN A 767 -5.91 29.77 18.16
N ALA A 768 -7.10 29.21 17.97
CA ALA A 768 -7.78 28.30 18.89
C ALA A 768 -6.93 27.05 19.20
N LYS A 769 -7.09 26.48 20.38
CA LYS A 769 -6.50 25.19 20.74
C LYS A 769 -7.16 24.08 19.92
N LEU A 770 -6.32 23.28 19.26
CA LEU A 770 -6.76 22.20 18.37
C LEU A 770 -6.36 20.85 18.95
N ILE A 771 -7.36 19.99 19.19
CA ILE A 771 -7.15 18.64 19.74
C ILE A 771 -7.75 17.61 18.77
N TYR A 772 -6.93 16.66 18.35
CA TYR A 772 -7.35 15.49 17.58
C TYR A 772 -7.72 14.34 18.52
N GLN A 773 -8.85 13.68 18.29
CA GLN A 773 -9.31 12.47 18.96
C GLN A 773 -10.09 11.57 18.00
N ASP A 774 -9.72 10.28 17.91
CA ASP A 774 -10.44 9.27 17.09
C ASP A 774 -10.93 8.06 17.89
N GLY A 775 -11.00 8.22 19.22
CA GLY A 775 -11.38 7.16 20.17
C GLY A 775 -10.23 6.24 20.58
N THR A 776 -9.10 6.27 19.87
CA THR A 776 -7.87 5.53 20.23
C THR A 776 -6.74 6.47 20.61
N TYR A 777 -6.54 7.51 19.82
CA TYR A 777 -5.45 8.47 19.99
C TYR A 777 -5.96 9.85 20.37
N GLU A 778 -5.16 10.59 21.13
CA GLU A 778 -5.39 11.99 21.47
C GLU A 778 -4.11 12.79 21.29
N TYR A 779 -4.15 13.86 20.48
CA TYR A 779 -3.01 14.76 20.26
C TYR A 779 -3.44 16.23 20.33
N THR A 780 -2.65 17.05 21.02
CA THR A 780 -2.79 18.51 20.94
C THR A 780 -1.87 19.03 19.84
N PHE A 781 -2.45 19.73 18.87
CA PHE A 781 -1.75 20.31 17.75
C PHE A 781 -1.25 21.72 18.08
N LEU A 782 0.02 21.99 17.79
CA LEU A 782 0.70 23.24 18.12
C LEU A 782 0.55 24.24 16.96
N TYR A 783 0.18 25.49 17.26
CA TYR A 783 0.01 26.53 16.24
C TYR A 783 1.37 26.96 15.66
N ASN A 784 1.51 26.97 14.34
CA ASN A 784 2.71 27.45 13.67
C ASN A 784 2.43 28.77 12.93
N ALA A 785 3.01 29.87 13.42
CA ALA A 785 2.79 31.19 12.86
C ALA A 785 3.41 31.34 11.46
N GLU A 786 4.60 30.77 11.21
CA GLU A 786 5.30 30.90 9.94
C GLU A 786 4.51 30.25 8.79
N ILE A 787 4.02 29.02 8.99
CA ILE A 787 3.16 28.34 8.00
C ILE A 787 1.85 29.11 7.82
N SER A 788 1.29 29.63 8.93
CA SER A 788 0.02 30.36 8.87
C SER A 788 0.13 31.69 8.12
N ASP A 789 1.19 32.44 8.38
CA ASP A 789 1.46 33.71 7.73
C ASP A 789 1.83 33.51 6.26
N LYS A 790 2.52 32.40 5.95
CA LYS A 790 2.89 32.04 4.59
C LYS A 790 1.72 31.55 3.75
N SER A 791 0.83 30.72 4.28
CA SER A 791 -0.34 30.21 3.54
C SER A 791 -1.53 31.19 3.58
N GLY A 792 -1.62 32.02 4.63
CA GLY A 792 -2.80 32.80 4.98
C GLY A 792 -3.93 31.98 5.62
N VAL A 793 -3.68 30.72 5.96
CA VAL A 793 -4.62 29.81 6.63
C VAL A 793 -4.04 29.37 7.97
N LYS A 794 -4.86 29.23 9.01
CA LYS A 794 -4.34 28.82 10.33
C LYS A 794 -3.83 27.39 10.29
N SER A 795 -2.55 27.21 10.56
CA SER A 795 -1.87 25.93 10.44
C SER A 795 -1.25 25.48 11.76
N TYR A 796 -1.35 24.19 12.00
CA TYR A 796 -0.91 23.54 13.21
C TYR A 796 -0.05 22.32 12.88
N VAL A 797 0.81 21.90 13.80
CA VAL A 797 1.71 20.76 13.62
C VAL A 797 1.71 19.88 14.87
N ALA A 798 1.74 18.57 14.68
CA ALA A 798 1.96 17.59 15.75
C ALA A 798 2.81 16.43 15.26
N LEU A 799 3.56 15.82 16.17
CA LEU A 799 4.17 14.50 15.95
C LEU A 799 3.17 13.46 16.45
N VAL A 800 2.66 12.61 15.56
CA VAL A 800 1.59 11.65 15.84
C VAL A 800 2.08 10.22 15.60
N ASP A 801 1.27 9.21 15.94
CA ASP A 801 1.55 7.83 15.58
C ASP A 801 1.38 7.64 14.06
N ALA A 802 2.38 7.04 13.41
CA ALA A 802 2.41 6.82 11.97
C ALA A 802 1.36 5.80 11.49
N ALA A 803 0.76 5.02 12.40
CA ALA A 803 -0.34 4.12 12.07
C ALA A 803 -1.67 4.84 11.78
N ILE A 804 -1.79 6.13 12.13
CA ILE A 804 -3.03 6.88 11.91
C ILE A 804 -3.13 7.28 10.44
N PRO A 805 -4.19 6.87 9.71
CA PRO A 805 -4.37 7.26 8.32
C PRO A 805 -4.45 8.78 8.15
N LEU A 806 -3.75 9.34 7.16
CA LEU A 806 -3.70 10.80 6.93
C LEU A 806 -5.10 11.41 6.72
N GLU A 807 -6.02 10.65 6.12
CA GLU A 807 -7.42 11.01 5.91
C GLU A 807 -8.22 11.25 7.21
N ASN A 808 -7.73 10.79 8.36
CA ASN A 808 -8.39 11.09 9.64
C ASN A 808 -8.16 12.52 10.09
N PHE A 809 -7.04 13.14 9.67
CA PHE A 809 -6.69 14.52 10.01
C PHE A 809 -7.41 15.56 9.15
N VAL A 810 -8.35 15.14 8.29
CA VAL A 810 -9.25 16.05 7.54
C VAL A 810 -10.72 15.93 7.98
N LYS A 811 -11.04 15.00 8.89
CA LYS A 811 -12.39 14.76 9.39
C LYS A 811 -12.69 15.71 10.55
N GLU A 812 -13.62 16.64 10.35
CA GLU A 812 -14.01 17.63 11.37
C GLU A 812 -14.45 16.96 12.69
N GLU A 813 -15.15 15.83 12.62
CA GLU A 813 -15.62 15.10 13.81
C GLU A 813 -14.50 14.57 14.73
N ASN A 814 -13.28 14.46 14.21
CA ASN A 814 -12.11 14.04 14.98
C ASN A 814 -11.42 15.21 15.69
N PHE A 815 -11.86 16.46 15.47
CA PHE A 815 -11.24 17.63 16.07
C PHE A 815 -12.15 18.33 17.06
N THR A 816 -11.58 18.69 18.21
CA THR A 816 -12.13 19.69 19.11
C THR A 816 -11.38 21.01 18.90
N VAL A 817 -12.13 22.05 18.52
CA VAL A 817 -11.63 23.43 18.41
C VAL A 817 -12.10 24.24 19.61
N ASP A 818 -11.18 24.55 20.51
CA ASP A 818 -11.44 25.40 21.68
C ASP A 818 -10.99 26.83 21.39
N THR A 819 -11.98 27.69 21.09
CA THR A 819 -11.77 29.11 20.79
C THR A 819 -11.57 29.97 22.04
N GLU A 820 -11.79 29.45 23.24
CA GLU A 820 -11.58 30.20 24.49
C GLU A 820 -10.11 30.13 24.95
N THR A 821 -9.40 29.07 24.55
CA THR A 821 -7.99 28.85 24.90
C THR A 821 -7.11 28.96 23.65
N PRO A 822 -6.13 29.89 23.60
CA PRO A 822 -5.20 29.92 22.48
C PRO A 822 -4.27 28.70 22.50
N SER A 823 -3.94 28.17 21.32
CA SER A 823 -2.97 27.08 21.20
C SER A 823 -1.55 27.53 21.57
N GLU A 824 -0.76 26.58 22.05
CA GLU A 824 0.68 26.80 22.23
C GLU A 824 1.33 27.04 20.86
N THR A 825 2.19 28.08 20.80
CA THR A 825 2.86 28.46 19.56
C THR A 825 4.16 27.69 19.40
N PHE A 826 4.43 27.29 18.17
CA PHE A 826 5.58 26.50 17.76
C PHE A 826 6.28 27.19 16.59
N GLN A 827 7.61 27.15 16.59
CA GLN A 827 8.46 27.69 15.53
C GLN A 827 9.58 26.67 15.22
N PHE A 828 9.80 26.37 13.95
CA PHE A 828 10.90 25.51 13.54
C PHE A 828 12.23 26.22 13.85
N GLY A 829 13.25 25.46 14.25
CA GLY A 829 14.57 25.99 14.57
C GLY A 829 14.72 26.68 15.92
N ASP A 830 13.65 27.04 16.63
CA ASP A 830 13.71 27.63 18.00
C ASP A 830 13.83 26.53 19.08
N THR A 831 14.96 25.83 19.09
CA THR A 831 15.11 24.63 19.93
C THR A 831 15.21 24.94 21.42
N ASN A 832 15.42 26.19 21.80
CA ASN A 832 15.49 26.61 23.20
C ASN A 832 14.21 27.34 23.70
N SER A 833 13.26 27.63 22.81
CA SER A 833 11.97 28.29 23.10
C SER A 833 12.08 29.74 23.58
N ASP A 834 13.10 30.48 23.14
CA ASP A 834 13.25 31.93 23.39
C ASP A 834 12.67 32.81 22.28
N SER A 835 12.07 32.19 21.25
CA SER A 835 11.51 32.86 20.07
C SER A 835 12.56 33.59 19.21
N VAL A 836 13.84 33.22 19.32
CA VAL A 836 14.94 33.80 18.55
C VAL A 836 15.80 32.71 17.95
N ILE A 837 15.59 32.38 16.66
CA ILE A 837 16.43 31.42 15.94
C ILE A 837 17.84 31.98 15.75
N ASN A 838 18.83 31.34 16.38
CA ASN A 838 20.23 31.74 16.30
C ASN A 838 21.20 30.57 16.52
N ALA A 839 22.51 30.88 16.60
CA ALA A 839 23.55 29.86 16.78
C ALA A 839 23.40 29.03 18.08
N GLN A 840 22.73 29.56 19.10
CA GLN A 840 22.44 28.83 20.34
C GLN A 840 21.45 27.68 20.10
N ASP A 841 20.52 27.83 19.17
CA ASP A 841 19.56 26.79 18.80
C ASP A 841 20.20 25.68 17.98
N ALA A 842 21.09 26.05 17.06
CA ALA A 842 21.90 25.07 16.33
C ALA A 842 22.75 24.24 17.30
N LEU A 843 23.35 24.89 18.31
CA LEU A 843 24.12 24.20 19.35
C LEU A 843 23.24 23.29 20.22
N ALA A 844 22.02 23.71 20.54
CA ALA A 844 21.05 22.91 21.28
C ALA A 844 20.58 21.69 20.47
N ALA A 845 20.28 21.83 19.17
CA ALA A 845 19.95 20.72 18.27
C ALA A 845 21.07 19.67 18.24
N VAL A 846 22.32 20.10 18.03
CA VAL A 846 23.50 19.20 18.06
C VAL A 846 23.68 18.54 19.42
N SER A 847 23.47 19.29 20.51
CA SER A 847 23.62 18.76 21.86
C SER A 847 22.60 17.67 22.17
N SER A 848 21.35 17.84 21.74
CA SER A 848 20.28 16.85 21.88
C SER A 848 20.56 15.60 21.04
N TRP A 849 20.99 15.78 19.78
CA TRP A 849 21.39 14.68 18.90
C TRP A 849 22.54 13.85 19.47
N ILE A 850 23.62 14.49 19.94
CA ILE A 850 24.82 13.78 20.44
C ILE A 850 24.55 13.05 21.76
N ARG A 851 23.75 13.63 22.65
CA ARG A 851 23.60 13.10 24.01
C ARG A 851 22.74 11.84 24.07
N LYS A 852 21.73 11.66 23.21
CA LYS A 852 20.81 10.49 23.15
C LYS A 852 20.24 9.98 24.50
N THR A 853 20.41 10.70 25.62
CA THR A 853 20.24 10.14 26.97
C THR A 853 18.90 10.41 27.61
N GLU A 854 18.06 11.26 27.01
CA GLU A 854 16.64 11.44 27.36
C GLU A 854 15.91 11.67 26.04
N SER A 855 14.87 10.88 25.73
CA SER A 855 14.09 11.06 24.50
C SER A 855 13.49 12.48 24.51
N PRO A 856 13.85 13.37 23.57
CA PRO A 856 13.24 14.69 23.50
C PRO A 856 11.72 14.56 23.39
N VAL A 857 10.98 15.50 23.97
CA VAL A 857 9.52 15.51 23.83
C VAL A 857 9.14 15.85 22.39
N ASP A 858 7.94 15.45 21.97
CA ASP A 858 7.47 15.61 20.60
C ASP A 858 7.64 17.04 20.04
N ALA A 859 7.40 18.05 20.88
CA ALA A 859 7.59 19.45 20.50
C ALA A 859 9.06 19.76 20.18
N GLU A 860 10.02 19.23 20.94
CA GLU A 860 11.46 19.44 20.71
C GLU A 860 11.92 18.78 19.41
N ILE A 861 11.41 17.57 19.12
CA ILE A 861 11.66 16.86 17.86
C ILE A 861 11.20 17.71 16.68
N LEU A 862 9.96 18.22 16.76
CA LEU A 862 9.40 19.08 15.71
C LEU A 862 10.29 20.31 15.48
N LYS A 863 10.77 20.99 16.54
CA LYS A 863 11.60 22.20 16.38
C LYS A 863 12.96 21.91 15.75
N MET A 864 13.49 20.71 15.94
CA MET A 864 14.82 20.33 15.47
C MET A 864 14.83 19.89 14.01
N ASN A 865 13.82 19.16 13.53
CA ASN A 865 13.81 18.64 12.16
C ASN A 865 13.35 19.72 11.16
N VAL A 866 14.23 20.67 10.88
CA VAL A 866 13.93 21.86 10.07
C VAL A 866 13.96 21.58 8.57
N ASN A 867 14.67 20.53 8.15
CA ASN A 867 14.72 20.12 6.74
C ASN A 867 13.61 19.11 6.37
N ALA A 868 12.88 18.59 7.37
CA ALA A 868 11.83 17.59 7.25
C ALA A 868 12.32 16.30 6.54
N ASP A 869 13.53 15.83 6.84
CA ASP A 869 14.15 14.64 6.23
C ASP A 869 13.98 13.35 7.06
N ALA A 870 13.08 13.36 8.05
CA ALA A 870 12.84 12.30 9.03
C ALA A 870 13.97 12.03 10.03
N ARG A 871 15.08 12.75 9.97
CA ARG A 871 16.22 12.62 10.88
C ARG A 871 16.43 13.91 11.65
N ILE A 872 17.20 13.80 12.75
CA ILE A 872 17.71 14.97 13.45
C ILE A 872 19.22 14.77 13.51
N ASN A 873 19.95 15.55 12.72
CA ASN A 873 21.38 15.37 12.54
C ASN A 873 22.09 16.71 12.30
N THR A 874 23.33 16.68 11.81
CA THR A 874 24.11 17.89 11.53
C THR A 874 23.52 18.77 10.44
N PHE A 875 22.76 18.22 9.49
CA PHE A 875 22.10 18.99 8.43
C PHE A 875 21.00 19.89 8.98
N ASP A 876 20.27 19.46 10.01
CA ASP A 876 19.30 20.32 10.69
C ASP A 876 19.96 21.50 11.40
N ALA A 877 21.06 21.23 12.11
CA ALA A 877 21.82 22.29 12.76
C ALA A 877 22.41 23.28 11.75
N LEU A 878 22.86 22.80 10.58
CA LEU A 878 23.28 23.65 9.48
C LEU A 878 22.11 24.46 8.91
N GLY A 879 20.93 23.83 8.73
CA GLY A 879 19.71 24.51 8.31
C GLY A 879 19.32 25.67 9.24
N ILE A 880 19.43 25.48 10.56
CA ILE A 880 19.21 26.54 11.56
C ILE A 880 20.22 27.68 11.38
N VAL A 881 21.50 27.36 11.16
CA VAL A 881 22.55 28.37 10.91
C VAL A 881 22.30 29.10 9.59
N ASP A 882 21.88 28.40 8.54
CA ASP A 882 21.60 28.98 7.22
C ASP A 882 20.38 29.89 7.26
N ASN A 883 19.34 29.53 8.01
CA ASN A 883 18.24 30.44 8.30
C ASN A 883 18.72 31.71 9.01
N PHE A 884 19.53 31.55 10.06
CA PHE A 884 20.04 32.68 10.84
C PHE A 884 20.98 33.61 10.04
N VAL A 885 21.91 33.05 9.26
CA VAL A 885 22.96 33.81 8.56
C VAL A 885 22.47 34.34 7.22
N ASN A 886 21.76 33.49 6.46
CA ASN A 886 21.42 33.73 5.07
C ASN A 886 19.92 34.02 4.87
N GLY A 887 19.10 33.91 5.93
CA GLY A 887 17.65 34.08 5.83
C GLY A 887 16.97 32.97 5.05
N ILE A 888 17.61 31.80 4.93
CA ILE A 888 17.08 30.65 4.18
C ILE A 888 15.96 30.01 4.99
N GLU A 889 14.76 29.99 4.44
CA GLU A 889 13.60 29.40 5.11
C GLU A 889 13.72 27.87 5.23
N PHE A 890 13.11 27.32 6.28
CA PHE A 890 13.12 25.89 6.55
C PHE A 890 12.28 25.09 5.56
N SER A 891 12.82 23.97 5.08
CA SER A 891 12.12 23.05 4.18
C SER A 891 10.83 22.50 4.79
N ALA A 892 10.78 22.32 6.12
CA ALA A 892 9.56 21.88 6.82
C ALA A 892 8.39 22.86 6.63
N VAL A 893 8.65 24.18 6.64
CA VAL A 893 7.65 25.23 6.40
C VAL A 893 7.18 25.17 4.94
N ASN A 894 8.13 25.06 4.00
CA ASN A 894 7.81 24.96 2.58
C ASN A 894 6.98 23.71 2.25
N LYS A 895 7.34 22.53 2.78
CA LYS A 895 6.56 21.30 2.59
C LYS A 895 5.13 21.45 3.10
N ALA A 896 4.93 22.05 4.27
CA ALA A 896 3.59 22.27 4.83
C ALA A 896 2.69 23.09 3.89
N VAL A 897 3.26 24.11 3.23
CA VAL A 897 2.51 24.99 2.31
C VAL A 897 2.32 24.36 0.91
N MET A 898 3.30 23.58 0.42
CA MET A 898 3.28 23.00 -0.92
C MET A 898 2.44 21.72 -1.05
N VAL A 899 2.29 20.94 0.03
CA VAL A 899 1.63 19.61 0.02
C VAL A 899 0.10 19.68 -0.02
N ALA A 900 -0.46 20.90 0.09
CA ALA A 900 -1.86 21.21 -0.20
C ALA A 900 -2.35 20.81 -1.61
N LYS A 901 -1.51 20.23 -2.47
CA LYS A 901 -1.88 19.72 -3.80
C LYS A 901 -2.29 18.24 -3.84
N THR A 902 -2.22 17.48 -2.74
CA THR A 902 -2.42 16.02 -2.76
C THR A 902 -3.33 15.50 -1.67
N ALA A 903 -4.62 15.40 -2.02
CA ALA A 903 -5.51 14.34 -1.55
C ALA A 903 -6.52 14.07 -2.69
N LYS A 904 -6.19 13.09 -3.52
CA LYS A 904 -7.14 12.33 -4.34
C LYS A 904 -6.70 10.88 -4.38
#